data_AF-A0A3L6PH22-F1
#
_entry.id   AF-A0A3L6PH22-F1
#
_cell.length_a   1.000
_cell.length_b   1.000
_cell.length_c   1.000
_cell.angle_alpha   90.00
_cell.angle_beta   90.00
_cell.angle_gamma   90.00
#
_symmetry.space_group_name_H-M   'P 1'
#
loop_
_entity.id
_entity.type
_entity.pdbx_description
1 polymer ?
#
loop_
_entity_poly.entity_id
_entity_poly.type
_entity_poly.pdbx_seq_one_letter_code
_entity_poly.pdbx_strand_id
1 'polypeptide(L)'
;MPPRAAALRRLLPTHLHQPATRPAPRWPPPPPQPADKGPLPDPYALLVHDPIDLLSSLWRRAFAHPLASPFPNLSGYASRLDLWLLSYQRACAHATGTFPPRHAVPLPTLHCLLRLRAAALRRHPAFPWGASTHLLLRSPADPPSTVPISRRKLEARFADAPPPFQDRVVQELLLLLLEPVFEPRFSPKSHAFRPGRGPHSAIRSVRSRFAAYLWFVSADLTAVVDGLSPETILSCVQKAVSDRKVLSLLKSALNAPVRPGSVPPPEKDLDGLAKKRLKRKVLRKSRKKKVLNENEPKPDPYWLRLFFGFAPEQACHVPNYGHCGIISPLLANVCLNELDWWMEEKINEYFCPSKHDSIWKEAGDEGCHNPAWPEFVPSAGKEKTRKMDFLRFGSHVLIGIRGPREDAVEIRRQLMEFCERTFGLRPENSMVEIEHITRGIEFLDHVITRRVIYPTLRYTASGGNIVSEKGVGTLLSVTASLQRCIRHFRKLELVKGDRDPEPLPCSPMLYSGQAHTNSQMNKFLETMADWYRYADNRKKIVGFCAYVIRSSLAKLYAARYRLKSRAKVYKIASRDLSRPLRESTRNDAPEYSDLLRMGLVDVIEGVQFARMSLIPSCDYTPFPRNWVPHHELLLQEYIKLQDPKFFCELHKTIKRQEISSPQDDVSKMVWYYKVHGVYDDNRSLMKAKELRNEEVVNGDKQLLLDT
;
A
#
# COMPACT_ATOMS: atom_id res chain seq x y z
N MET A 1 -99.08 20.26 -4.74
CA MET A 1 -99.72 21.39 -5.45
C MET A 1 -99.23 22.70 -4.80
N PRO A 2 -99.10 23.81 -5.56
CA PRO A 2 -98.29 24.98 -5.18
C PRO A 2 -99.08 26.01 -4.33
N PRO A 3 -98.49 27.19 -4.02
CA PRO A 3 -98.89 28.36 -4.82
C PRO A 3 -97.76 29.37 -5.17
N ARG A 4 -98.18 30.39 -5.94
CA ARG A 4 -97.40 31.42 -6.65
C ARG A 4 -96.64 32.39 -5.72
N ALA A 5 -95.52 32.92 -6.21
CA ALA A 5 -94.76 34.00 -5.56
C ALA A 5 -94.47 35.16 -6.55
N ALA A 6 -94.44 36.37 -6.01
CA ALA A 6 -93.92 37.56 -6.69
C ALA A 6 -93.20 38.46 -5.67
N ALA A 7 -92.26 39.26 -6.21
CA ALA A 7 -91.74 40.53 -5.67
C ALA A 7 -90.46 40.55 -4.77
N LEU A 8 -89.61 41.53 -5.13
CA LEU A 8 -88.66 42.34 -4.33
C LEU A 8 -87.17 41.95 -4.15
N ARG A 9 -86.40 42.36 -5.17
CA ARG A 9 -85.07 43.05 -5.17
C ARG A 9 -84.33 43.31 -3.85
N ARG A 10 -82.98 43.11 -3.87
CA ARG A 10 -81.84 43.98 -3.40
C ARG A 10 -80.52 43.17 -3.61
N LEU A 11 -79.31 43.66 -3.96
CA LEU A 11 -78.75 44.96 -4.43
C LEU A 11 -77.45 44.76 -5.29
N LEU A 12 -77.31 45.55 -6.36
CA LEU A 12 -76.07 46.22 -6.88
C LEU A 12 -74.90 45.44 -7.57
N PRO A 13 -74.05 46.13 -8.38
CA PRO A 13 -73.35 45.54 -9.53
C PRO A 13 -71.82 45.74 -9.55
N THR A 14 -71.15 45.30 -10.62
CA THR A 14 -69.91 45.94 -11.14
C THR A 14 -69.73 45.66 -12.64
N HIS A 15 -68.96 46.52 -13.31
CA HIS A 15 -68.87 46.67 -14.76
C HIS A 15 -67.44 46.44 -15.27
N LEU A 16 -67.32 46.16 -16.58
CA LEU A 16 -66.25 46.57 -17.51
C LEU A 16 -64.88 45.83 -17.62
N HIS A 17 -64.40 45.90 -18.87
CA HIS A 17 -63.03 45.80 -19.41
C HIS A 17 -62.34 44.44 -19.68
N GLN A 18 -62.16 44.17 -20.98
CA GLN A 18 -61.00 43.46 -21.53
C GLN A 18 -59.71 44.30 -21.35
N PRO A 19 -58.55 43.66 -21.22
CA PRO A 19 -57.38 44.15 -21.97
C PRO A 19 -56.40 43.08 -22.50
N ALA A 20 -55.80 43.41 -23.66
CA ALA A 20 -54.45 43.10 -24.13
C ALA A 20 -53.91 41.64 -24.13
N THR A 21 -53.77 41.08 -25.33
CA THR A 21 -52.89 39.94 -25.62
C THR A 21 -51.41 40.29 -25.40
N ARG A 22 -50.73 39.58 -24.49
CA ARG A 22 -49.26 39.65 -24.33
C ARG A 22 -48.56 38.76 -25.37
N PRO A 23 -47.38 39.15 -25.90
CA PRO A 23 -46.58 38.27 -26.76
C PRO A 23 -46.02 37.09 -25.95
N ALA A 24 -45.90 35.92 -26.59
CA ALA A 24 -45.32 34.75 -25.97
C ALA A 24 -43.83 34.98 -25.58
N PRO A 25 -43.35 34.41 -24.46
CA PRO A 25 -41.97 34.56 -24.06
C PRO A 25 -41.03 33.93 -25.11
N ARG A 26 -40.16 34.75 -25.70
CA ARG A 26 -39.04 34.26 -26.50
C ARG A 26 -38.09 33.49 -25.59
N TRP A 27 -38.05 32.18 -25.74
CA TRP A 27 -37.03 31.35 -25.11
C TRP A 27 -35.65 31.77 -25.65
N PRO A 28 -34.62 31.89 -24.82
CA PRO A 28 -33.26 32.00 -25.34
C PRO A 28 -32.96 30.73 -26.16
N PRO A 29 -32.29 30.84 -27.32
CA PRO A 29 -31.91 29.67 -28.09
C PRO A 29 -31.04 28.74 -27.23
N PRO A 30 -31.14 27.40 -27.40
CA PRO A 30 -30.26 26.49 -26.70
C PRO A 30 -28.79 26.82 -27.03
N PRO A 31 -27.86 26.67 -26.07
CA PRO A 31 -26.45 26.93 -26.34
C PRO A 31 -25.98 26.06 -27.52
N PRO A 32 -25.12 26.61 -28.41
CA PRO A 32 -24.72 25.90 -29.61
C PRO A 32 -24.09 24.56 -29.25
N GLN A 33 -24.65 23.48 -29.80
CA GLN A 33 -24.02 22.16 -29.71
C GLN A 33 -22.62 22.26 -30.34
N PRO A 34 -21.58 21.70 -29.70
CA PRO A 34 -20.23 21.79 -30.24
C PRO A 34 -20.17 21.06 -31.59
N ALA A 35 -19.87 21.82 -32.64
CA ALA A 35 -19.70 21.30 -33.99
C ALA A 35 -18.36 20.55 -34.11
N ASP A 36 -18.28 19.33 -33.58
CA ASP A 36 -17.22 18.38 -33.92
C ASP A 36 -17.45 17.91 -35.38
N LYS A 37 -16.81 18.61 -36.33
CA LYS A 37 -16.81 18.27 -37.76
C LYS A 37 -15.83 17.14 -38.04
N GLY A 38 -16.34 15.98 -38.47
CA GLY A 38 -15.58 14.85 -38.98
C GLY A 38 -16.07 13.52 -38.42
N PRO A 39 -16.06 12.42 -39.20
CA PRO A 39 -16.31 11.10 -38.65
C PRO A 39 -15.24 10.77 -37.61
N LEU A 40 -15.66 10.28 -36.44
CA LEU A 40 -14.72 9.76 -35.44
C LEU A 40 -13.92 8.61 -36.08
N PRO A 41 -12.57 8.58 -35.94
CA PRO A 41 -11.77 7.49 -36.46
C PRO A 41 -12.21 6.15 -35.83
N ASP A 42 -12.14 5.09 -36.62
CA ASP A 42 -12.45 3.73 -36.16
C ASP A 42 -11.59 3.40 -34.92
N PRO A 43 -12.20 3.06 -33.77
CA PRO A 43 -11.45 2.70 -32.57
C PRO A 43 -10.51 1.51 -32.79
N TYR A 44 -10.86 0.55 -33.65
CA TYR A 44 -10.01 -0.63 -33.90
C TYR A 44 -8.73 -0.25 -34.65
N ALA A 45 -8.80 0.67 -35.62
CA ALA A 45 -7.63 1.21 -36.31
C ALA A 45 -6.67 1.99 -35.40
N LEU A 46 -7.11 2.38 -34.19
CA LEU A 46 -6.29 3.05 -33.18
C LEU A 46 -5.72 2.11 -32.10
N LEU A 47 -6.16 0.84 -32.07
CA LEU A 47 -5.70 -0.18 -31.11
C LEU A 47 -4.56 -1.03 -31.72
N VAL A 48 -3.43 -0.38 -32.00
CA VAL A 48 -2.32 -0.96 -32.78
C VAL A 48 -1.23 -1.59 -31.92
N HIS A 49 -1.08 -1.15 -30.67
CA HIS A 49 0.05 -1.53 -29.82
C HIS A 49 -0.41 -2.26 -28.56
N ASP A 50 0.42 -3.13 -28.00
CA ASP A 50 0.15 -3.64 -26.66
C ASP A 50 0.35 -2.52 -25.63
N PRO A 51 -0.68 -2.16 -24.82
CA PRO A 51 -0.52 -1.18 -23.75
C PRO A 51 0.51 -1.61 -22.68
N ILE A 52 0.78 -2.92 -22.51
CA ILE A 52 1.83 -3.41 -21.61
C ILE A 52 3.22 -3.07 -22.18
N ASP A 53 3.43 -3.19 -23.49
CA ASP A 53 4.70 -2.80 -24.13
C ASP A 53 4.90 -1.29 -24.09
N LEU A 54 3.83 -0.51 -24.29
CA LEU A 54 3.86 0.94 -24.13
C LEU A 54 4.26 1.33 -22.70
N LEU A 55 3.66 0.71 -21.68
CA LEU A 55 4.04 0.95 -20.28
C LEU A 55 5.46 0.49 -19.99
N SER A 56 5.87 -0.69 -20.42
CA SER A 56 7.25 -1.20 -20.28
C SER A 56 8.26 -0.29 -20.98
N SER A 57 7.91 0.37 -22.09
CA SER A 57 8.74 1.41 -22.71
C SER A 57 8.84 2.68 -21.84
N LEU A 58 7.75 3.09 -21.19
CA LEU A 58 7.70 4.23 -20.28
C LEU A 58 8.53 3.98 -19.01
N TRP A 59 8.38 2.81 -18.38
CA TRP A 59 9.18 2.35 -17.23
C TRP A 59 10.68 2.32 -17.55
N ARG A 60 11.08 1.64 -18.64
CA ARG A 60 12.49 1.60 -19.07
C ARG A 60 13.06 3.00 -19.30
N ARG A 61 12.31 3.85 -20.01
CA ARG A 61 12.72 5.23 -20.27
C ARG A 61 12.85 6.06 -18.99
N ALA A 62 11.95 5.91 -18.03
CA ALA A 62 11.99 6.65 -16.77
C ALA A 62 13.18 6.24 -15.88
N PHE A 63 13.48 4.93 -15.79
CA PHE A 63 14.63 4.43 -15.03
C PHE A 63 15.98 4.70 -15.72
N ALA A 64 16.01 4.87 -17.04
CA ALA A 64 17.22 5.24 -17.78
C ALA A 64 17.50 6.76 -17.82
N HIS A 65 16.53 7.62 -17.45
CA HIS A 65 16.74 9.07 -17.48
C HIS A 65 17.39 9.60 -16.18
N PRO A 66 18.30 10.58 -16.26
CA PRO A 66 18.87 11.21 -15.07
C PRO A 66 17.82 11.85 -14.17
N LEU A 67 17.86 11.54 -12.88
CA LEU A 67 16.90 12.00 -11.87
C LEU A 67 16.78 13.53 -11.79
N ALA A 68 17.84 14.28 -12.14
CA ALA A 68 17.83 15.75 -12.16
C ALA A 68 16.98 16.37 -13.30
N SER A 69 16.67 15.62 -14.36
CA SER A 69 15.95 16.15 -15.52
C SER A 69 14.43 15.91 -15.43
N PRO A 70 13.56 16.87 -15.79
CA PRO A 70 12.12 16.66 -15.82
C PRO A 70 11.72 15.77 -17.01
N PHE A 71 10.84 14.80 -16.79
CA PHE A 71 10.49 13.82 -17.82
C PHE A 71 9.71 14.47 -18.98
N PRO A 72 10.17 14.34 -20.24
CA PRO A 72 9.52 14.97 -21.39
C PRO A 72 8.42 14.09 -22.02
N ASN A 73 7.37 14.74 -22.53
CA ASN A 73 6.35 14.15 -23.42
C ASN A 73 5.50 12.98 -22.84
N LEU A 74 4.83 13.21 -21.71
CA LEU A 74 3.78 12.29 -21.23
C LEU A 74 2.49 12.36 -22.08
N SER A 75 2.20 13.50 -22.68
CA SER A 75 1.09 13.71 -23.61
C SER A 75 1.10 12.74 -24.79
N GLY A 76 2.28 12.36 -25.29
CA GLY A 76 2.42 11.37 -26.36
C GLY A 76 1.82 10.03 -25.96
N TYR A 77 2.18 9.54 -24.77
CA TYR A 77 1.60 8.32 -24.20
C TYR A 77 0.11 8.48 -23.90
N ALA A 78 -0.28 9.57 -23.23
CA ALA A 78 -1.69 9.87 -22.90
C ALA A 78 -2.61 9.97 -24.14
N SER A 79 -2.06 10.20 -25.33
CA SER A 79 -2.82 10.23 -26.59
C SER A 79 -3.16 8.85 -27.16
N ARG A 80 -2.46 7.78 -26.77
CA ARG A 80 -2.65 6.41 -27.28
C ARG A 80 -3.92 5.79 -26.70
N LEU A 81 -4.83 5.31 -27.56
CA LEU A 81 -6.10 4.71 -27.14
C LEU A 81 -5.89 3.44 -26.31
N ASP A 82 -4.81 2.70 -26.57
CA ASP A 82 -4.42 1.48 -25.87
C ASP A 82 -4.35 1.66 -24.34
N LEU A 83 -3.80 2.79 -23.87
CA LEU A 83 -3.69 3.09 -22.45
C LEU A 83 -5.05 3.48 -21.82
N TRP A 84 -5.96 4.07 -22.59
CA TRP A 84 -7.35 4.34 -22.15
C TRP A 84 -8.18 3.06 -22.08
N LEU A 85 -7.93 2.09 -22.97
CA LEU A 85 -8.53 0.76 -22.86
C LEU A 85 -8.01 0.04 -21.61
N LEU A 86 -6.71 0.08 -21.33
CA LEU A 86 -6.14 -0.53 -20.13
C LEU A 86 -6.62 0.15 -18.84
N SER A 87 -6.71 1.49 -18.80
CA SER A 87 -7.24 2.21 -17.64
C SER A 87 -8.73 1.93 -17.42
N TYR A 88 -9.51 1.74 -18.50
CA TYR A 88 -10.87 1.22 -18.44
C TYR A 88 -10.93 -0.21 -17.86
N GLN A 89 -10.09 -1.14 -18.34
CA GLN A 89 -10.05 -2.51 -17.83
C GLN A 89 -9.70 -2.56 -16.33
N ARG A 90 -8.75 -1.74 -15.87
CA ARG A 90 -8.41 -1.57 -14.44
C ARG A 90 -9.58 -1.01 -13.63
N ALA A 91 -10.22 0.06 -14.11
CA ALA A 91 -11.40 0.63 -13.45
C ALA A 91 -12.58 -0.37 -13.38
N CYS A 92 -12.78 -1.19 -14.43
CA CYS A 92 -13.73 -2.30 -14.43
C CYS A 92 -13.41 -3.32 -13.35
N ALA A 93 -12.16 -3.80 -13.29
CA ALA A 93 -11.72 -4.77 -12.28
C ALA A 93 -11.97 -4.28 -10.85
N HIS A 94 -11.78 -2.99 -10.58
CA HIS A 94 -12.14 -2.41 -9.28
C HIS A 94 -13.64 -2.25 -9.02
N ALA A 95 -14.48 -2.12 -10.05
CA ALA A 95 -15.92 -1.95 -9.91
C ALA A 95 -16.70 -3.28 -9.87
N THR A 96 -16.23 -4.31 -10.60
CA THR A 96 -16.89 -5.61 -10.76
C THR A 96 -16.14 -6.77 -10.09
N GLY A 97 -14.88 -6.58 -9.71
CA GLY A 97 -13.98 -7.66 -9.30
C GLY A 97 -13.39 -8.48 -10.46
N THR A 98 -13.70 -8.13 -11.72
CA THR A 98 -13.30 -8.90 -12.91
C THR A 98 -12.57 -8.02 -13.94
N PHE A 99 -11.44 -8.51 -14.46
CA PHE A 99 -10.67 -7.80 -15.50
C PHE A 99 -11.17 -8.24 -16.88
N PRO A 100 -11.92 -7.40 -17.63
CA PRO A 100 -12.49 -7.81 -18.91
C PRO A 100 -11.39 -7.92 -19.98
N PRO A 101 -11.37 -8.98 -20.83
CA PRO A 101 -10.39 -9.09 -21.91
C PRO A 101 -10.66 -8.04 -23.00
N ARG A 102 -9.61 -7.67 -23.78
CA ARG A 102 -9.67 -6.56 -24.75
C ARG A 102 -10.82 -6.70 -25.77
N HIS A 103 -11.05 -7.92 -26.25
CA HIS A 103 -12.10 -8.23 -27.23
C HIS A 103 -13.53 -8.21 -26.66
N ALA A 104 -13.70 -8.25 -25.33
CA ALA A 104 -15.03 -8.22 -24.70
C ALA A 104 -15.56 -6.79 -24.48
N VAL A 105 -14.79 -5.75 -24.81
CA VAL A 105 -15.22 -4.35 -24.68
C VAL A 105 -16.06 -3.95 -25.90
N PRO A 106 -17.35 -3.58 -25.73
CA PRO A 106 -18.22 -3.26 -26.86
C PRO A 106 -17.77 -2.01 -27.63
N LEU A 107 -17.97 -2.00 -28.95
CA LEU A 107 -17.65 -0.86 -29.81
C LEU A 107 -18.25 0.49 -29.35
N PRO A 108 -19.51 0.58 -28.85
CA PRO A 108 -20.03 1.82 -28.27
C PRO A 108 -19.19 2.34 -27.09
N THR A 109 -18.67 1.44 -26.25
CA THR A 109 -17.78 1.78 -25.13
C THR A 109 -16.45 2.33 -25.64
N LEU A 110 -15.89 1.78 -26.72
CA LEU A 110 -14.66 2.29 -27.34
C LEU A 110 -14.84 3.73 -27.89
N HIS A 111 -15.99 4.04 -28.51
CA HIS A 111 -16.32 5.42 -28.91
C HIS A 111 -16.51 6.35 -27.70
N CYS A 112 -17.11 5.87 -26.59
CA CYS A 112 -17.16 6.62 -25.34
C CYS A 112 -15.76 6.90 -24.77
N LEU A 113 -14.83 5.94 -24.83
CA LEU A 113 -13.43 6.14 -24.42
C LEU A 113 -12.69 7.13 -25.32
N LEU A 114 -12.93 7.13 -26.64
CA LEU A 114 -12.39 8.17 -27.53
C LEU A 114 -12.88 9.57 -27.18
N ARG A 115 -14.18 9.71 -26.85
CA ARG A 115 -14.75 10.99 -26.39
C ARG A 115 -14.18 11.40 -25.03
N LEU A 116 -14.00 10.46 -24.10
CA LEU A 116 -13.37 10.68 -22.80
C LEU A 116 -11.92 11.16 -22.95
N ARG A 117 -11.13 10.49 -23.81
CA ARG A 117 -9.77 10.90 -24.18
C ARG A 117 -9.75 12.34 -24.73
N ALA A 118 -10.63 12.63 -25.68
CA ALA A 118 -10.72 13.97 -26.27
C ALA A 118 -11.07 15.03 -25.21
N ALA A 119 -12.01 14.74 -24.31
CA ALA A 119 -12.39 15.64 -23.22
C ALA A 119 -11.25 15.88 -22.21
N ALA A 120 -10.50 14.83 -21.83
CA ALA A 120 -9.42 14.93 -20.84
C ALA A 120 -8.13 15.57 -21.39
N LEU A 121 -7.87 15.45 -22.69
CA LEU A 121 -6.69 16.05 -23.34
C LEU A 121 -6.94 17.48 -23.89
N ARG A 122 -8.20 17.95 -23.88
CA ARG A 122 -8.55 19.35 -24.19
C ARG A 122 -8.11 20.26 -23.04
N ARG A 123 -7.48 21.40 -23.37
CA ARG A 123 -7.04 22.42 -22.38
C ARG A 123 -8.22 23.27 -21.90
N HIS A 124 -9.15 23.59 -22.80
CA HIS A 124 -10.38 24.33 -22.50
C HIS A 124 -11.55 23.74 -23.30
N PRO A 125 -12.75 23.58 -22.70
CA PRO A 125 -13.00 23.63 -21.25
C PRO A 125 -12.18 22.57 -20.50
N ALA A 126 -11.93 22.79 -19.21
CA ALA A 126 -11.24 21.81 -18.37
C ALA A 126 -12.11 20.54 -18.19
N PHE A 127 -11.48 19.41 -17.85
CA PHE A 127 -12.20 18.17 -17.64
C PHE A 127 -13.23 18.30 -16.50
N PRO A 128 -14.51 17.93 -16.72
CA PRO A 128 -15.58 18.17 -15.76
C PRO A 128 -15.64 17.07 -14.69
N TRP A 129 -14.71 17.11 -13.73
CA TRP A 129 -14.68 16.21 -12.57
C TRP A 129 -15.99 16.26 -11.78
N GLY A 130 -16.45 15.11 -11.30
CA GLY A 130 -17.71 14.96 -10.56
C GLY A 130 -18.98 15.21 -11.37
N ALA A 131 -18.92 15.35 -12.71
CA ALA A 131 -20.07 15.71 -13.55
C ALA A 131 -21.05 14.53 -13.78
N SER A 132 -21.80 14.19 -12.74
CA SER A 132 -22.86 13.17 -12.77
C SER A 132 -23.98 13.42 -13.80
N THR A 133 -24.15 14.67 -14.26
CA THR A 133 -25.17 15.04 -15.26
C THR A 133 -24.73 14.80 -16.70
N HIS A 134 -23.42 14.79 -16.98
CA HIS A 134 -22.83 14.62 -18.32
C HIS A 134 -21.85 13.44 -18.34
N LEU A 135 -22.37 12.24 -18.06
CA LEU A 135 -21.60 11.01 -18.11
C LEU A 135 -21.29 10.63 -19.57
N LEU A 136 -20.01 10.70 -19.95
CA LEU A 136 -19.49 10.18 -21.21
C LEU A 136 -19.39 8.65 -21.19
N LEU A 137 -19.17 8.08 -19.99
CA LEU A 137 -18.96 6.65 -19.75
C LEU A 137 -19.72 6.24 -18.48
N ARG A 138 -20.45 5.11 -18.55
CA ARG A 138 -21.18 4.52 -17.41
C ARG A 138 -20.37 3.39 -16.78
N SER A 139 -20.68 3.04 -15.53
CA SER A 139 -20.08 1.86 -14.90
C SER A 139 -20.62 0.60 -15.56
N PRO A 140 -19.79 -0.44 -15.79
CA PRO A 140 -20.28 -1.77 -16.20
C PRO A 140 -21.24 -2.40 -15.18
N ALA A 141 -21.18 -1.97 -13.92
CA ALA A 141 -22.05 -2.42 -12.84
C ALA A 141 -23.37 -1.64 -12.74
N ASP A 142 -23.56 -0.55 -13.50
CA ASP A 142 -24.82 0.20 -13.49
C ASP A 142 -25.88 -0.58 -14.29
N PRO A 143 -27.12 -0.76 -13.76
CA PRO A 143 -28.18 -1.42 -14.51
C PRO A 143 -28.52 -0.60 -15.77
N PRO A 144 -28.87 -1.26 -16.88
CA PRO A 144 -29.26 -0.58 -18.11
C PRO A 144 -30.46 0.35 -17.83
N SER A 145 -30.28 1.65 -18.09
CA SER A 145 -31.23 2.71 -17.78
C SER A 145 -32.43 2.71 -18.74
N THR A 146 -33.23 1.65 -18.72
CA THR A 146 -34.48 1.50 -19.50
C THR A 146 -35.68 2.18 -18.85
N VAL A 147 -35.60 2.50 -17.56
CA VAL A 147 -36.70 3.14 -16.80
C VAL A 147 -36.48 4.66 -16.74
N PRO A 148 -37.44 5.49 -17.19
CA PRO A 148 -37.34 6.95 -17.05
C PRO A 148 -37.46 7.35 -15.57
N ILE A 149 -36.42 8.03 -15.05
CA ILE A 149 -36.37 8.53 -13.67
C ILE A 149 -36.71 10.03 -13.68
N SER A 150 -37.60 10.46 -12.78
CA SER A 150 -37.93 11.89 -12.64
C SER A 150 -36.70 12.71 -12.21
N ARG A 151 -36.56 13.92 -12.77
CA ARG A 151 -35.38 14.79 -12.59
C ARG A 151 -34.97 14.97 -11.11
N ARG A 152 -35.92 15.23 -10.22
CA ARG A 152 -35.67 15.33 -8.76
C ARG A 152 -35.11 14.05 -8.14
N LYS A 153 -35.56 12.88 -8.60
CA LYS A 153 -35.11 11.55 -8.09
C LYS A 153 -33.75 11.15 -8.68
N LEU A 154 -33.42 11.67 -9.87
CA LEU A 154 -32.11 11.55 -10.50
C LEU A 154 -31.09 12.48 -9.80
N GLU A 155 -31.43 13.75 -9.60
CA GLU A 155 -30.63 14.73 -8.84
C GLU A 155 -30.36 14.26 -7.40
N ALA A 156 -31.36 13.72 -6.70
CA ALA A 156 -31.18 13.14 -5.36
C ALA A 156 -30.27 11.89 -5.36
N ARG A 157 -30.30 11.06 -6.42
CA ARG A 157 -29.34 9.93 -6.57
C ARG A 157 -27.91 10.41 -6.79
N PHE A 158 -27.72 11.53 -7.49
CA PHE A 158 -26.40 12.11 -7.75
C PHE A 158 -25.84 12.97 -6.61
N ALA A 159 -26.67 13.35 -5.63
CA ALA A 159 -26.24 14.04 -4.41
C ALA A 159 -25.44 13.11 -3.47
N ASP A 160 -25.91 11.87 -3.31
CA ASP A 160 -25.31 10.83 -2.44
C ASP A 160 -24.37 9.87 -3.22
N ALA A 161 -24.07 10.13 -4.50
CA ALA A 161 -23.30 9.22 -5.34
C ALA A 161 -21.78 9.27 -5.07
N PRO A 162 -21.06 8.13 -5.16
CA PRO A 162 -19.60 8.12 -5.24
C PRO A 162 -19.11 8.83 -6.52
N PRO A 163 -17.82 9.18 -6.63
CA PRO A 163 -17.26 9.79 -7.84
C PRO A 163 -17.58 8.95 -9.09
N PRO A 164 -17.93 9.58 -10.22
CA PRO A 164 -18.43 8.86 -11.39
C PRO A 164 -17.35 7.99 -12.02
N PHE A 165 -17.76 6.86 -12.61
CA PHE A 165 -16.85 5.86 -13.16
C PHE A 165 -15.84 6.42 -14.18
N GLN A 166 -16.23 7.41 -14.98
CA GLN A 166 -15.35 8.07 -15.94
C GLN A 166 -14.14 8.76 -15.28
N ASP A 167 -14.31 9.35 -14.09
CA ASP A 167 -13.24 10.03 -13.35
C ASP A 167 -12.22 8.99 -12.87
N ARG A 168 -12.70 7.80 -12.46
CA ARG A 168 -11.84 6.66 -12.13
C ARG A 168 -10.98 6.22 -13.31
N VAL A 169 -11.53 6.17 -14.53
CA VAL A 169 -10.77 5.82 -15.75
C VAL A 169 -9.68 6.84 -16.05
N VAL A 170 -9.92 8.13 -15.80
CA VAL A 170 -8.91 9.19 -15.91
C VAL A 170 -7.88 9.08 -14.78
N GLN A 171 -8.28 8.75 -13.55
CA GLN A 171 -7.37 8.51 -12.42
C GLN A 171 -6.42 7.34 -12.67
N GLU A 172 -6.93 6.20 -13.13
CA GLU A 172 -6.12 5.02 -13.49
C GLU A 172 -5.11 5.36 -14.61
N LEU A 173 -5.51 6.16 -15.60
CA LEU A 173 -4.57 6.62 -16.64
C LEU A 173 -3.48 7.53 -16.08
N LEU A 174 -3.84 8.50 -15.23
CA LEU A 174 -2.88 9.39 -14.60
C LEU A 174 -1.90 8.61 -13.70
N LEU A 175 -2.39 7.62 -12.96
CA LEU A 175 -1.53 6.72 -12.18
C LEU A 175 -0.54 5.97 -13.08
N LEU A 176 -1.04 5.32 -14.15
CA LEU A 176 -0.21 4.60 -15.14
C LEU A 176 0.87 5.46 -15.81
N LEU A 177 0.66 6.78 -15.91
CA LEU A 177 1.62 7.72 -16.52
C LEU A 177 2.59 8.34 -15.51
N LEU A 178 2.17 8.55 -14.26
CA LEU A 178 2.95 9.25 -13.24
C LEU A 178 3.78 8.28 -12.37
N GLU A 179 3.24 7.11 -12.03
CA GLU A 179 3.93 6.09 -11.22
C GLU A 179 5.34 5.75 -11.78
N PRO A 180 5.53 5.49 -13.09
CA PRO A 180 6.86 5.18 -13.63
C PRO A 180 7.85 6.33 -13.55
N VAL A 181 7.37 7.59 -13.58
CA VAL A 181 8.21 8.80 -13.57
C VAL A 181 8.74 9.13 -12.18
N PHE A 182 7.96 8.80 -11.14
CA PHE A 182 8.30 9.07 -9.75
C PHE A 182 8.98 7.91 -9.03
N GLU A 183 8.67 6.65 -9.37
CA GLU A 183 9.26 5.49 -8.71
C GLU A 183 10.80 5.49 -8.63
N PRO A 184 11.58 5.81 -9.70
CA PRO A 184 13.04 5.87 -9.61
C PRO A 184 13.57 7.10 -8.84
N ARG A 185 12.71 8.09 -8.54
CA ARG A 185 13.05 9.31 -7.77
C ARG A 185 12.81 9.18 -6.28
N PHE A 186 11.98 8.21 -5.87
CA PHE A 186 11.60 8.01 -4.48
C PHE A 186 12.71 7.32 -3.68
N SER A 187 13.07 7.91 -2.53
CA SER A 187 14.08 7.35 -1.61
C SER A 187 13.87 5.86 -1.35
N PRO A 188 14.92 5.02 -1.32
CA PRO A 188 14.79 3.60 -0.99
C PRO A 188 14.25 3.37 0.43
N LYS A 189 14.31 4.38 1.31
CA LYS A 189 13.85 4.33 2.71
C LYS A 189 12.32 4.53 2.87
N SER A 190 11.62 4.84 1.77
CA SER A 190 10.15 4.98 1.71
C SER A 190 9.47 3.71 1.17
N HIS A 191 8.46 3.20 1.91
CA HIS A 191 7.89 1.86 1.70
C HIS A 191 6.38 1.78 1.39
N ALA A 192 5.57 2.81 1.67
CA ALA A 192 4.12 2.72 1.48
C ALA A 192 3.68 3.20 0.09
N PHE A 193 2.56 2.67 -0.41
CA PHE A 193 1.94 3.02 -1.70
C PHE A 193 2.90 2.96 -2.90
N ARG A 194 3.81 1.98 -2.90
CA ARG A 194 4.80 1.75 -3.97
C ARG A 194 4.79 0.28 -4.41
N PRO A 195 5.04 -0.02 -5.70
CA PRO A 195 5.07 -1.39 -6.20
C PRO A 195 6.16 -2.22 -5.48
N GLY A 196 5.86 -3.48 -5.18
CA GLY A 196 6.80 -4.40 -4.51
C GLY A 196 7.23 -4.03 -3.08
N ARG A 197 6.72 -2.92 -2.52
CA ARG A 197 7.05 -2.41 -1.18
C ARG A 197 5.80 -2.44 -0.29
N GLY A 198 5.99 -2.62 1.01
CA GLY A 198 4.88 -2.74 1.97
C GLY A 198 5.34 -2.89 3.42
N PRO A 199 4.41 -3.10 4.37
CA PRO A 199 4.69 -3.14 5.81
C PRO A 199 5.81 -4.12 6.18
N HIS A 200 5.81 -5.29 5.54
CA HIS A 200 6.85 -6.31 5.69
C HIS A 200 8.24 -5.82 5.28
N SER A 201 8.37 -5.12 4.14
CA SER A 201 9.65 -4.55 3.72
C SER A 201 10.15 -3.48 4.70
N ALA A 202 9.23 -2.70 5.29
CA ALA A 202 9.56 -1.70 6.29
C ALA A 202 10.05 -2.33 7.59
N ILE A 203 9.37 -3.36 8.11
CA ILE A 203 9.82 -4.11 9.30
C ILE A 203 11.14 -4.84 9.05
N ARG A 204 11.38 -5.38 7.85
CA ARG A 204 12.69 -5.96 7.49
C ARG A 204 13.80 -4.91 7.44
N SER A 205 13.54 -3.72 6.87
CA SER A 205 14.45 -2.56 6.95
C SER A 205 14.77 -2.16 8.39
N VAL A 206 13.78 -2.16 9.30
CA VAL A 206 14.02 -1.91 10.73
C VAL A 206 14.97 -2.97 11.30
N ARG A 207 14.68 -4.26 11.07
CA ARG A 207 15.50 -5.38 11.57
C ARG A 207 16.95 -5.39 11.05
N SER A 208 17.21 -4.89 9.84
CA SER A 208 18.56 -4.88 9.25
C SER A 208 19.35 -3.60 9.51
N ARG A 209 18.71 -2.43 9.63
CA ARG A 209 19.42 -1.14 9.78
C ARG A 209 19.41 -0.57 11.20
N PHE A 210 18.40 -0.87 12.03
CA PHE A 210 18.15 -0.07 13.25
C PHE A 210 18.73 -0.64 14.55
N ALA A 211 19.62 -1.65 14.49
CA ALA A 211 20.18 -2.29 15.70
C ALA A 211 21.07 -1.36 16.54
N ALA A 212 21.78 -0.44 15.87
CA ALA A 212 22.79 0.43 16.47
C ALA A 212 22.26 1.69 17.19
N TYR A 213 20.94 1.94 17.17
CA TYR A 213 20.30 3.18 17.66
C TYR A 213 19.68 3.02 19.06
N LEU A 214 19.66 4.13 19.82
CA LEU A 214 19.17 4.15 21.20
C LEU A 214 17.96 5.07 21.37
N TRP A 215 18.01 6.24 20.72
CA TRP A 215 16.91 7.20 20.69
C TRP A 215 16.19 7.11 19.36
N PHE A 216 14.87 7.22 19.41
CA PHE A 216 14.01 7.17 18.24
C PHE A 216 13.07 8.38 18.28
N VAL A 217 12.88 9.01 17.13
CA VAL A 217 11.84 10.01 16.91
C VAL A 217 10.77 9.36 16.05
N SER A 218 9.56 9.24 16.59
CA SER A 218 8.38 8.73 15.90
C SER A 218 7.51 9.92 15.54
N ALA A 219 7.21 10.11 14.25
CA ALA A 219 6.42 11.23 13.76
C ALA A 219 5.20 10.76 12.96
N ASP A 220 4.02 11.27 13.33
CA ASP A 220 2.79 11.14 12.55
C ASP A 220 2.50 12.44 11.79
N LEU A 221 2.74 12.42 10.48
CA LEU A 221 2.49 13.57 9.60
C LEU A 221 1.11 13.50 8.93
N THR A 222 0.19 12.65 9.40
CA THR A 222 -1.12 12.43 8.75
C THR A 222 -1.92 13.73 8.61
N ALA A 223 -1.95 14.56 9.65
CA ALA A 223 -2.61 15.87 9.61
C ALA A 223 -1.97 16.85 8.60
N VAL A 224 -0.64 16.78 8.41
CA VAL A 224 0.08 17.59 7.41
C VAL A 224 -0.21 17.10 6.00
N VAL A 225 -0.22 15.78 5.81
CA VAL A 225 -0.46 15.12 4.51
C VAL A 225 -1.88 15.31 4.01
N ASP A 226 -2.87 15.21 4.89
CA ASP A 226 -4.28 15.44 4.54
C ASP A 226 -4.60 16.94 4.33
N GLY A 227 -3.83 17.84 4.99
CA GLY A 227 -3.97 19.29 4.88
C GLY A 227 -3.19 19.97 3.74
N LEU A 228 -2.49 19.21 2.88
CA LEU A 228 -1.66 19.77 1.82
C LEU A 228 -2.45 20.64 0.83
N SER A 229 -1.93 21.84 0.55
CA SER A 229 -2.55 22.73 -0.43
C SER A 229 -2.43 22.18 -1.86
N PRO A 230 -3.43 22.39 -2.74
CA PRO A 230 -3.34 22.07 -4.16
C PRO A 230 -2.10 22.66 -4.86
N GLU A 231 -1.65 23.84 -4.42
CA GLU A 231 -0.51 24.54 -5.00
C GLU A 231 0.82 23.88 -4.61
N THR A 232 0.96 23.44 -3.36
CA THR A 232 2.11 22.66 -2.87
C THR A 232 2.22 21.32 -3.61
N ILE A 233 1.10 20.62 -3.81
CA ILE A 233 1.07 19.34 -4.55
C ILE A 233 1.51 19.56 -6.00
N LEU A 234 0.99 20.61 -6.66
CA LEU A 234 1.34 20.92 -8.03
C LEU A 234 2.79 21.38 -8.21
N SER A 235 3.37 22.11 -7.24
CA SER A 235 4.77 22.55 -7.32
C SER A 235 5.74 21.37 -7.19
N CYS A 236 5.47 20.42 -6.28
CA CYS A 236 6.26 19.19 -6.16
C CYS A 236 6.19 18.34 -7.44
N VAL A 237 4.99 18.17 -8.03
CA VAL A 237 4.84 17.42 -9.30
C VAL A 237 5.56 18.10 -10.47
N GLN A 238 5.56 19.43 -10.54
CA GLN A 238 6.22 20.21 -11.60
C GLN A 238 7.74 20.03 -11.64
N LYS A 239 8.39 19.71 -10.52
CA LYS A 239 9.85 19.42 -10.48
C LYS A 239 10.23 18.23 -11.35
N ALA A 240 9.37 17.22 -11.44
CA ALA A 240 9.63 15.99 -12.19
C ALA A 240 8.89 15.92 -13.55
N VAL A 241 7.75 16.60 -13.69
CA VAL A 241 6.89 16.52 -14.88
C VAL A 241 6.75 17.89 -15.54
N SER A 242 7.26 18.02 -16.76
CA SER A 242 7.19 19.27 -17.56
C SER A 242 5.91 19.39 -18.42
N ASP A 243 5.09 18.34 -18.48
CA ASP A 243 3.98 18.26 -19.43
C ASP A 243 2.75 19.10 -19.02
N ARG A 244 2.54 20.21 -19.74
CA ARG A 244 1.45 21.16 -19.49
C ARG A 244 0.05 20.55 -19.55
N LYS A 245 -0.22 19.49 -20.34
CA LYS A 245 -1.57 18.89 -20.42
C LYS A 245 -1.84 18.04 -19.18
N VAL A 246 -0.88 17.21 -18.79
CA VAL A 246 -0.98 16.36 -17.58
C VAL A 246 -1.09 17.24 -16.32
N LEU A 247 -0.26 18.29 -16.22
CA LEU A 247 -0.33 19.27 -15.13
C LEU A 247 -1.67 20.02 -15.09
N SER A 248 -2.21 20.42 -16.24
CA SER A 248 -3.52 21.08 -16.32
C SER A 248 -4.67 20.16 -15.90
N LEU A 249 -4.61 18.88 -16.29
CA LEU A 249 -5.60 17.88 -15.90
C LEU A 249 -5.54 17.60 -14.39
N LEU A 250 -4.35 17.44 -13.83
CA LEU A 250 -4.14 17.29 -12.39
C LEU A 250 -4.61 18.52 -11.59
N LYS A 251 -4.27 19.74 -12.06
CA LYS A 251 -4.75 20.99 -11.45
C LYS A 251 -6.28 21.09 -11.47
N SER A 252 -6.92 20.63 -12.54
CA SER A 252 -8.39 20.59 -12.60
C SER A 252 -9.01 19.57 -11.62
N ALA A 253 -8.33 18.47 -11.32
CA ALA A 253 -8.78 17.46 -10.35
C ALA A 253 -8.67 17.96 -8.90
N LEU A 254 -7.54 18.59 -8.56
CA LEU A 254 -7.29 19.14 -7.22
C LEU A 254 -8.19 20.33 -6.88
N ASN A 255 -8.47 21.20 -7.85
CA ASN A 255 -9.27 22.40 -7.65
C ASN A 255 -10.79 22.18 -7.84
N ALA A 256 -11.23 21.01 -8.30
CA ALA A 256 -12.64 20.73 -8.50
C ALA A 256 -13.36 20.55 -7.15
N PRO A 257 -14.54 21.18 -6.94
CA PRO A 257 -15.23 21.12 -5.65
C PRO A 257 -15.68 19.70 -5.34
N VAL A 258 -15.33 19.23 -4.14
CA VAL A 258 -15.77 17.93 -3.60
C VAL A 258 -17.19 18.09 -3.06
N ARG A 259 -18.13 17.23 -3.48
CA ARG A 259 -19.49 17.27 -2.95
C ARG A 259 -19.53 16.66 -1.55
N PRO A 260 -20.18 17.28 -0.55
CA PRO A 260 -20.11 16.86 0.86
C PRO A 260 -20.80 15.53 1.20
N GLY A 261 -21.23 14.73 0.21
CA GLY A 261 -21.75 13.38 0.39
C GLY A 261 -20.72 12.26 0.15
N SER A 262 -19.54 12.55 -0.42
CA SER A 262 -18.59 11.53 -0.87
C SER A 262 -17.52 11.13 0.14
N VAL A 263 -17.35 11.88 1.23
CA VAL A 263 -16.40 11.59 2.31
C VAL A 263 -17.19 11.27 3.58
N PRO A 264 -17.00 10.10 4.22
CA PRO A 264 -17.57 9.86 5.54
C PRO A 264 -16.97 10.89 6.51
N PRO A 265 -17.78 11.65 7.28
CA PRO A 265 -17.22 12.60 8.23
C PRO A 265 -16.35 11.85 9.25
N PRO A 266 -15.17 12.38 9.62
CA PRO A 266 -14.30 11.74 10.59
C PRO A 266 -15.07 11.51 11.90
N GLU A 267 -14.94 10.31 12.49
CA GLU A 267 -15.72 9.95 13.68
C GLU A 267 -15.47 10.88 14.88
N LYS A 268 -14.37 11.66 14.86
CA LYS A 268 -14.04 12.63 15.90
C LYS A 268 -15.09 13.75 16.03
N ASP A 269 -15.63 14.26 14.91
CA ASP A 269 -16.45 15.49 14.89
C ASP A 269 -17.97 15.26 15.02
N LEU A 270 -18.40 14.02 15.18
CA LEU A 270 -19.82 13.69 15.35
C LEU A 270 -20.26 13.81 16.82
N ASP A 271 -21.24 14.67 17.09
CA ASP A 271 -21.96 14.76 18.37
C ASP A 271 -22.38 13.39 18.93
N GLY A 272 -22.38 13.25 20.26
CA GLY A 272 -22.78 11.99 20.92
C GLY A 272 -24.21 11.51 20.54
N LEU A 273 -25.10 12.46 20.23
CA LEU A 273 -26.44 12.17 19.70
C LEU A 273 -26.41 11.75 18.22
N ALA A 274 -25.56 12.36 17.39
CA ALA A 274 -25.35 11.97 16.00
C ALA A 274 -24.74 10.55 15.91
N LYS A 275 -23.72 10.26 16.72
CA LYS A 275 -23.14 8.91 16.90
C LYS A 275 -24.20 7.87 17.29
N LYS A 276 -25.07 8.16 18.27
CA LYS A 276 -26.21 7.28 18.64
C LYS A 276 -27.22 7.10 17.49
N ARG A 277 -27.57 8.15 16.74
CA ARG A 277 -28.51 8.08 15.60
C ARG A 277 -27.92 7.31 14.41
N LEU A 278 -26.65 7.51 14.10
CA LEU A 278 -25.91 6.79 13.06
C LEU A 278 -25.80 5.30 13.43
N LYS A 279 -25.34 4.98 14.65
CA LYS A 279 -25.26 3.59 15.15
C LYS A 279 -26.63 2.91 15.12
N ARG A 280 -27.72 3.60 15.52
CA ARG A 280 -29.11 3.09 15.36
C ARG A 280 -29.55 2.92 13.90
N LYS A 281 -29.16 3.79 12.97
CA LYS A 281 -29.43 3.64 11.51
C LYS A 281 -28.68 2.45 10.93
N VAL A 282 -27.40 2.27 11.28
CA VAL A 282 -26.57 1.13 10.84
C VAL A 282 -27.12 -0.19 11.40
N LEU A 283 -27.43 -0.27 12.69
CA LEU A 283 -28.11 -1.43 13.30
C LEU A 283 -29.48 -1.74 12.68
N ARG A 284 -30.25 -0.72 12.26
CA ARG A 284 -31.52 -0.92 11.52
C ARG A 284 -31.29 -1.42 10.08
N LYS A 285 -30.20 -1.00 9.42
CA LYS A 285 -29.83 -1.52 8.08
C LYS A 285 -29.30 -2.96 8.17
N SER A 286 -28.43 -3.29 9.12
CA SER A 286 -27.86 -4.65 9.26
C SER A 286 -28.86 -5.71 9.71
N ARG A 287 -29.89 -5.32 10.49
CA ARG A 287 -30.96 -6.23 10.93
C ARG A 287 -32.01 -6.56 9.88
N LYS A 288 -32.10 -5.81 8.77
CA LYS A 288 -32.96 -6.19 7.64
C LYS A 288 -32.16 -7.05 6.68
N LYS A 289 -32.57 -8.31 6.50
CA LYS A 289 -32.09 -9.14 5.39
C LYS A 289 -32.41 -8.42 4.08
N LYS A 290 -31.40 -7.78 3.48
CA LYS A 290 -31.45 -7.43 2.07
C LYS A 290 -31.04 -8.70 1.34
N VAL A 291 -32.00 -9.38 0.71
CA VAL A 291 -31.66 -10.29 -0.39
C VAL A 291 -30.98 -9.39 -1.42
N LEU A 292 -29.68 -9.61 -1.65
CA LEU A 292 -28.98 -8.90 -2.71
C LEU A 292 -29.62 -9.34 -4.02
N ASN A 293 -30.02 -8.39 -4.86
CA ASN A 293 -30.42 -8.72 -6.22
C ASN A 293 -29.21 -9.36 -6.92
N GLU A 294 -29.43 -10.20 -7.93
CA GLU A 294 -28.36 -10.93 -8.63
C GLU A 294 -27.26 -10.02 -9.20
N ASN A 295 -27.61 -8.76 -9.49
CA ASN A 295 -26.74 -7.72 -10.02
C ASN A 295 -26.15 -6.77 -8.95
N GLU A 296 -26.40 -6.98 -7.66
CA GLU A 296 -25.72 -6.21 -6.62
C GLU A 296 -24.37 -6.85 -6.26
N PRO A 297 -23.27 -6.07 -6.16
CA PRO A 297 -21.96 -6.63 -5.86
C PRO A 297 -21.99 -7.34 -4.50
N LYS A 298 -21.45 -8.56 -4.47
CA LYS A 298 -21.37 -9.35 -3.24
C LYS A 298 -20.61 -8.55 -2.18
N PRO A 299 -21.14 -8.43 -0.94
CA PRO A 299 -20.46 -7.71 0.12
C PRO A 299 -19.10 -8.36 0.41
N ASP A 300 -18.10 -7.54 0.75
CA ASP A 300 -16.74 -8.01 1.05
C ASP A 300 -16.76 -9.20 2.03
N PRO A 301 -15.90 -10.21 1.82
CA PRO A 301 -15.87 -11.38 2.67
C PRO A 301 -15.58 -10.96 4.13
N TYR A 302 -16.23 -11.63 5.07
CA TYR A 302 -16.23 -11.20 6.47
C TYR A 302 -14.81 -11.21 7.08
N TRP A 303 -13.95 -12.13 6.63
CA TRP A 303 -12.54 -12.18 7.05
C TRP A 303 -11.77 -10.89 6.70
N LEU A 304 -12.04 -10.31 5.53
CA LEU A 304 -11.35 -9.10 5.06
C LEU A 304 -11.78 -7.88 5.87
N ARG A 305 -13.06 -7.82 6.25
CA ARG A 305 -13.60 -6.78 7.16
C ARG A 305 -13.02 -6.90 8.56
N LEU A 306 -12.83 -8.11 9.08
CA LEU A 306 -12.12 -8.33 10.35
C LEU A 306 -10.66 -7.89 10.24
N PHE A 307 -9.97 -8.22 9.14
CA PHE A 307 -8.57 -7.86 8.93
C PHE A 307 -8.37 -6.33 8.86
N PHE A 308 -9.16 -5.61 8.07
CA PHE A 308 -9.09 -4.13 8.04
C PHE A 308 -9.53 -3.47 9.36
N GLY A 309 -10.39 -4.12 10.15
CA GLY A 309 -10.70 -3.67 11.51
C GLY A 309 -9.61 -4.01 12.54
N PHE A 310 -8.65 -4.89 12.19
CA PHE A 310 -7.50 -5.26 13.01
C PHE A 310 -6.22 -4.49 12.62
N ALA A 311 -6.03 -4.18 11.33
CA ALA A 311 -4.82 -3.57 10.81
C ALA A 311 -4.51 -2.20 11.47
N PRO A 312 -3.22 -1.82 11.59
CA PRO A 312 -2.84 -0.57 12.25
C PRO A 312 -3.42 0.64 11.53
N GLU A 313 -3.77 1.69 12.27
CA GLU A 313 -4.24 2.96 11.70
C GLU A 313 -3.21 3.50 10.67
N GLN A 314 -1.91 3.27 10.93
CA GLN A 314 -0.79 3.60 10.04
C GLN A 314 -0.79 2.88 8.68
N ALA A 315 -1.43 1.71 8.57
CA ALA A 315 -1.56 0.95 7.32
C ALA A 315 -2.95 1.08 6.68
N CYS A 316 -3.94 1.58 7.44
CA CYS A 316 -5.31 1.80 6.99
C CYS A 316 -5.55 3.22 6.46
N HIS A 317 -4.76 4.22 6.89
CA HIS A 317 -4.91 5.57 6.36
C HIS A 317 -4.53 5.64 4.89
N VAL A 318 -5.38 6.29 4.08
CA VAL A 318 -5.14 6.54 2.66
C VAL A 318 -5.49 8.00 2.39
N PRO A 319 -4.51 8.85 2.01
CA PRO A 319 -4.77 10.28 1.78
C PRO A 319 -5.70 10.47 0.58
N ASN A 320 -6.54 11.50 0.62
CA ASN A 320 -7.58 11.73 -0.39
C ASN A 320 -7.70 13.21 -0.78
N TYR A 321 -7.19 13.55 -1.96
CA TYR A 321 -7.22 14.91 -2.52
C TYR A 321 -8.40 15.09 -3.48
N GLY A 322 -9.61 14.97 -2.93
CA GLY A 322 -10.87 15.22 -3.65
C GLY A 322 -11.08 14.30 -4.85
N HIS A 323 -11.02 14.86 -6.06
CA HIS A 323 -11.21 14.09 -7.31
C HIS A 323 -9.93 13.37 -7.79
N CYS A 324 -8.83 13.43 -7.04
CA CYS A 324 -7.61 12.68 -7.36
C CYS A 324 -7.71 11.18 -7.00
N GLY A 325 -8.55 10.82 -6.01
CA GLY A 325 -8.90 9.44 -5.66
C GLY A 325 -7.69 8.50 -5.60
N ILE A 326 -7.59 7.59 -6.58
CA ILE A 326 -6.55 6.54 -6.65
C ILE A 326 -5.14 7.11 -6.84
N ILE A 327 -5.00 8.31 -7.40
CA ILE A 327 -3.70 8.99 -7.55
C ILE A 327 -3.24 9.62 -6.22
N SER A 328 -4.15 9.90 -5.28
CA SER A 328 -3.83 10.65 -4.06
C SER A 328 -2.67 10.09 -3.23
N PRO A 329 -2.50 8.76 -3.05
CA PRO A 329 -1.35 8.21 -2.33
C PRO A 329 -0.02 8.40 -3.07
N LEU A 330 -0.02 8.41 -4.41
CA LEU A 330 1.16 8.75 -5.20
C LEU A 330 1.50 10.25 -5.00
N LEU A 331 0.52 11.14 -5.08
CA LEU A 331 0.73 12.58 -4.87
C LEU A 331 1.26 12.90 -3.45
N ALA A 332 0.75 12.22 -2.43
CA ALA A 332 1.25 12.31 -1.07
C ALA A 332 2.72 11.89 -0.98
N ASN A 333 3.09 10.77 -1.63
CA ASN A 333 4.48 10.33 -1.72
C ASN A 333 5.37 11.31 -2.49
N VAL A 334 4.87 11.97 -3.54
CA VAL A 334 5.61 13.02 -4.28
C VAL A 334 5.92 14.21 -3.38
N CYS A 335 4.96 14.68 -2.57
CA CYS A 335 5.20 15.78 -1.64
C CYS A 335 6.14 15.37 -0.50
N LEU A 336 5.96 14.17 0.05
CA LEU A 336 6.81 13.63 1.12
C LEU A 336 8.22 13.24 0.63
N ASN A 337 8.48 13.18 -0.68
CA ASN A 337 9.83 12.96 -1.19
C ASN A 337 10.77 14.14 -0.90
N GLU A 338 10.22 15.35 -0.74
CA GLU A 338 10.97 16.52 -0.26
C GLU A 338 11.49 16.31 1.17
N LEU A 339 10.69 15.67 2.02
CA LEU A 339 11.11 15.26 3.36
C LEU A 339 12.14 14.13 3.29
N ASP A 340 11.98 13.16 2.39
CA ASP A 340 12.92 12.06 2.21
C ASP A 340 14.32 12.58 1.82
N TRP A 341 14.41 13.54 0.88
CA TRP A 341 15.68 14.18 0.49
C TRP A 341 16.30 15.00 1.62
N TRP A 342 15.51 15.80 2.34
CA TRP A 342 15.99 16.56 3.50
C TRP A 342 16.52 15.62 4.60
N MET A 343 15.87 14.47 4.83
CA MET A 343 16.36 13.46 5.77
C MET A 343 17.65 12.77 5.28
N GLU A 344 17.84 12.56 3.98
CA GLU A 344 19.08 12.01 3.43
C GLU A 344 20.25 12.99 3.58
N GLU A 345 20.04 14.29 3.34
CA GLU A 345 21.00 15.36 3.63
C GLU A 345 21.38 15.37 5.12
N LYS A 346 20.38 15.36 6.01
CA LYS A 346 20.61 15.36 7.48
C LYS A 346 21.30 14.11 8.00
N ILE A 347 21.11 12.95 7.35
CA ILE A 347 21.85 11.72 7.70
C ILE A 347 23.34 11.87 7.40
N ASN A 348 23.68 12.50 6.27
CA ASN A 348 25.07 12.72 5.88
C ASN A 348 25.73 13.78 6.78
N GLU A 349 25.04 14.89 7.07
CA GLU A 349 25.52 15.96 7.97
C GLU A 349 25.78 15.45 9.40
N TYR A 350 24.92 14.56 9.91
CA TYR A 350 25.03 14.04 11.28
C TYR A 350 26.09 12.93 11.45
N PHE A 351 26.69 12.44 10.38
CA PHE A 351 27.57 11.27 10.41
C PHE A 351 29.00 11.62 10.85
N CYS A 352 29.36 11.29 12.10
CA CYS A 352 30.69 11.54 12.65
C CYS A 352 31.47 10.23 12.91
N PRO A 353 32.64 10.02 12.29
CA PRO A 353 33.53 8.91 12.61
C PRO A 353 34.08 8.89 14.03
N SER A 354 34.32 7.68 14.53
CA SER A 354 35.21 7.42 15.66
C SER A 354 36.09 6.22 15.33
N LYS A 355 37.39 6.34 15.58
CA LYS A 355 38.41 5.32 15.27
C LYS A 355 38.30 4.07 16.16
N HIS A 356 37.51 4.15 17.24
CA HIS A 356 37.41 3.13 18.29
C HIS A 356 36.20 2.18 18.16
N ASP A 357 35.39 2.34 17.11
CA ASP A 357 34.11 1.63 16.94
C ASP A 357 34.19 0.65 15.75
N SER A 358 33.96 -0.65 15.98
CA SER A 358 34.07 -1.69 14.93
C SER A 358 33.08 -1.49 13.79
N ILE A 359 31.94 -0.84 14.06
CA ILE A 359 30.90 -0.50 13.08
C ILE A 359 31.46 0.38 11.93
N TRP A 360 32.57 1.09 12.14
CA TRP A 360 33.23 1.85 11.07
C TRP A 360 34.09 1.02 10.13
N LYS A 361 34.71 -0.06 10.63
CA LYS A 361 35.51 -0.95 9.76
C LYS A 361 34.62 -1.78 8.83
N GLU A 362 33.40 -2.08 9.28
CA GLU A 362 32.38 -2.87 8.57
C GLU A 362 31.46 -2.03 7.64
N ALA A 363 31.81 -0.75 7.42
CA ALA A 363 31.09 0.11 6.48
C ALA A 363 31.61 0.00 5.04
N GLY A 364 32.84 -0.51 4.85
CA GLY A 364 33.52 -0.56 3.55
C GLY A 364 33.55 -1.94 2.87
N ASP A 365 33.01 -2.99 3.50
CA ASP A 365 32.99 -4.34 2.93
C ASP A 365 31.54 -4.75 2.58
N GLU A 366 31.31 -5.27 1.37
CA GLU A 366 29.96 -5.59 0.86
C GLU A 366 29.36 -6.88 1.47
N GLY A 367 30.03 -7.42 2.50
CA GLY A 367 29.61 -8.59 3.26
C GLY A 367 28.17 -8.48 3.80
N CYS A 368 27.38 -9.52 3.51
CA CYS A 368 26.02 -9.67 4.03
C CYS A 368 26.02 -9.90 5.56
N HIS A 369 26.13 -8.83 6.34
CA HIS A 369 25.97 -8.91 7.79
C HIS A 369 24.62 -9.51 8.14
N ASN A 370 24.66 -10.64 8.86
CA ASN A 370 23.47 -11.27 9.41
C ASN A 370 23.14 -10.57 10.74
N PRO A 371 22.06 -9.77 10.84
CA PRO A 371 21.70 -9.03 12.06
C PRO A 371 21.23 -9.96 13.20
N ALA A 372 21.26 -11.29 12.97
CA ALA A 372 21.09 -12.32 14.00
C ALA A 372 22.33 -12.48 14.91
N TRP A 373 23.51 -11.96 14.54
CA TRP A 373 24.64 -11.87 15.46
C TRP A 373 24.54 -10.60 16.32
N PRO A 374 24.81 -10.67 17.64
CA PRO A 374 24.82 -9.49 18.49
C PRO A 374 25.89 -8.50 18.02
N GLU A 375 25.47 -7.26 17.75
CA GLU A 375 26.41 -6.14 17.71
C GLU A 375 26.94 -5.93 19.13
N PHE A 376 28.24 -6.19 19.32
CA PHE A 376 28.97 -5.93 20.56
C PHE A 376 29.25 -4.43 20.70
N VAL A 377 28.19 -3.63 20.85
CA VAL A 377 28.29 -2.17 20.98
C VAL A 377 28.75 -1.81 22.40
N PRO A 378 29.93 -1.18 22.59
CA PRO A 378 30.38 -0.72 23.91
C PRO A 378 29.37 0.28 24.49
N SER A 379 28.85 -0.01 25.68
CA SER A 379 27.77 0.79 26.25
C SER A 379 28.24 2.15 26.79
N ALA A 380 29.52 2.32 27.09
CA ALA A 380 30.12 3.54 27.62
C ALA A 380 31.31 4.03 26.76
N GLY A 381 31.56 5.34 26.76
CA GLY A 381 32.61 6.02 26.00
C GLY A 381 32.16 7.40 25.50
N LYS A 382 33.05 8.39 25.52
CA LYS A 382 32.78 9.75 25.00
C LYS A 382 32.86 9.82 23.48
N GLU A 383 33.70 8.99 22.86
CA GLU A 383 33.98 9.00 21.42
C GLU A 383 33.14 7.95 20.68
N LYS A 384 31.81 8.12 20.72
CA LYS A 384 30.88 7.28 19.96
C LYS A 384 30.66 7.84 18.57
N THR A 385 30.48 6.92 17.62
CA THR A 385 30.10 7.23 16.24
C THR A 385 28.71 7.85 16.22
N ARG A 386 28.58 9.06 15.67
CA ARG A 386 27.25 9.66 15.45
C ARG A 386 26.72 9.10 14.13
N LYS A 387 25.52 8.54 14.19
CA LYS A 387 24.84 7.95 13.04
C LYS A 387 23.33 8.11 13.18
N MET A 388 22.67 8.41 12.08
CA MET A 388 21.21 8.48 11.99
C MET A 388 20.72 7.57 10.86
N ASP A 389 19.54 6.97 11.03
CA ASP A 389 18.81 6.34 9.94
C ASP A 389 17.36 6.79 9.92
N PHE A 390 16.77 6.66 8.73
CA PHE A 390 15.41 7.08 8.42
C PHE A 390 14.64 5.92 7.80
N LEU A 391 13.33 5.90 8.06
CA LEU A 391 12.38 5.01 7.43
C LEU A 391 11.00 5.65 7.42
N ARG A 392 10.33 5.62 6.26
CA ARG A 392 8.98 6.18 6.09
C ARG A 392 7.98 5.11 5.62
N PHE A 393 6.82 5.10 6.26
CA PHE A 393 5.65 4.34 5.82
C PHE A 393 4.45 5.28 5.73
N GLY A 394 4.21 5.81 4.52
CA GLY A 394 3.13 6.75 4.25
C GLY A 394 3.41 8.09 4.90
N SER A 395 2.46 8.55 5.73
CA SER A 395 2.59 9.71 6.62
C SER A 395 3.39 9.44 7.90
N HIS A 396 3.68 8.18 8.23
CA HIS A 396 4.41 7.84 9.46
C HIS A 396 5.91 7.71 9.21
N VAL A 397 6.70 8.36 10.06
CA VAL A 397 8.16 8.46 9.96
C VAL A 397 8.80 7.93 11.24
N LEU A 398 9.88 7.15 11.06
CA LEU A 398 10.71 6.64 12.14
C LEU A 398 12.17 7.03 11.90
N ILE A 399 12.75 7.80 12.82
CA ILE A 399 14.14 8.24 12.78
C ILE A 399 14.88 7.57 13.95
N GLY A 400 15.96 6.84 13.66
CA GLY A 400 16.82 6.21 14.66
C GLY A 400 18.11 7.00 14.83
N ILE A 401 18.46 7.38 16.06
CA ILE A 401 19.58 8.26 16.39
C ILE A 401 20.55 7.56 17.35
N ARG A 402 21.84 7.59 17.00
CA ARG A 402 22.97 7.11 17.80
C ARG A 402 23.73 8.32 18.36
N GLY A 403 23.18 8.88 19.43
CA GLY A 403 23.70 10.06 20.10
C GLY A 403 23.05 10.28 21.48
N PRO A 404 23.30 11.42 22.14
CA PRO A 404 22.55 11.87 23.31
C PRO A 404 21.09 12.22 22.94
N ARG A 405 20.25 12.41 23.96
CA ARG A 405 18.85 12.84 23.78
C ARG A 405 18.73 14.24 23.17
N GLU A 406 19.72 15.10 23.39
CA GLU A 406 19.78 16.48 22.88
C GLU A 406 19.67 16.51 21.35
N ASP A 407 20.47 15.70 20.65
CA ASP A 407 20.41 15.53 19.19
C ASP A 407 18.98 15.15 18.72
N ALA A 408 18.30 14.26 19.44
CA ALA A 408 16.93 13.85 19.08
C ALA A 408 15.89 14.98 19.30
N VAL A 409 16.11 15.85 20.29
CA VAL A 409 15.28 17.05 20.50
C VAL A 409 15.51 18.07 19.39
N GLU A 410 16.76 18.23 18.94
CA GLU A 410 17.11 19.16 17.87
C GLU A 410 16.61 18.67 16.50
N ILE A 411 16.81 17.41 16.14
CA ILE A 411 16.24 16.82 14.90
C ILE A 411 14.71 16.94 14.89
N ARG A 412 14.03 16.73 16.04
CA ARG A 412 12.59 17.00 16.14
C ARG A 412 12.26 18.47 15.86
N ARG A 413 13.00 19.41 16.44
CA ARG A 413 12.79 20.86 16.23
C ARG A 413 12.91 21.21 14.74
N GLN A 414 13.97 20.73 14.09
CA GLN A 414 14.22 20.95 12.66
C GLN A 414 13.15 20.29 11.78
N LEU A 415 12.66 19.09 12.13
CA LEU A 415 11.57 18.42 11.41
C LEU A 415 10.26 19.22 11.44
N MET A 416 9.91 19.81 12.60
CA MET A 416 8.72 20.65 12.72
C MET A 416 8.85 21.94 11.88
N GLU A 417 10.02 22.58 11.94
CA GLU A 417 10.35 23.79 11.17
C GLU A 417 10.34 23.52 9.66
N PHE A 418 10.87 22.36 9.23
CA PHE A 418 10.80 21.91 7.84
C PHE A 418 9.35 21.71 7.37
N CYS A 419 8.49 21.09 8.18
CA CYS A 419 7.08 20.89 7.82
C CYS A 419 6.33 22.23 7.68
N GLU A 420 6.58 23.15 8.62
CA GLU A 420 6.00 24.50 8.59
C GLU A 420 6.46 25.29 7.34
N ARG A 421 7.76 25.26 7.02
CA ARG A 421 8.34 25.94 5.85
C ARG A 421 7.94 25.32 4.51
N THR A 422 7.92 24.00 4.39
CA THR A 422 7.77 23.29 3.11
C THR A 422 6.30 22.96 2.79
N PHE A 423 5.52 22.58 3.79
CA PHE A 423 4.11 22.19 3.62
C PHE A 423 3.12 23.25 4.10
N GLY A 424 3.58 24.31 4.78
CA GLY A 424 2.72 25.36 5.34
C GLY A 424 1.96 24.93 6.61
N LEU A 425 2.29 23.77 7.18
CA LEU A 425 1.59 23.18 8.32
C LEU A 425 2.60 22.64 9.34
N ARG A 426 2.53 23.17 10.57
CA ARG A 426 3.34 22.71 11.70
C ARG A 426 2.63 21.54 12.40
N PRO A 427 3.25 20.35 12.52
CA PRO A 427 2.67 19.25 13.29
C PRO A 427 2.63 19.57 14.80
N GLU A 428 1.71 18.94 15.52
CA GLU A 428 1.65 19.08 16.99
C GLU A 428 2.81 18.36 17.68
N ASN A 429 3.23 18.84 18.85
CA ASN A 429 4.24 18.19 19.70
C ASN A 429 3.85 16.75 20.13
N SER A 430 2.55 16.46 20.20
CA SER A 430 1.94 15.16 20.48
C SER A 430 2.18 14.14 19.36
N MET A 431 2.31 14.61 18.12
CA MET A 431 2.50 13.77 16.94
C MET A 431 3.97 13.43 16.70
N VAL A 432 4.91 14.07 17.40
CA VAL A 432 6.36 13.86 17.24
C VAL A 432 7.01 13.50 18.58
N GLU A 433 6.92 12.22 18.91
CA GLU A 433 7.36 11.65 20.17
C GLU A 433 8.85 11.23 20.12
N ILE A 434 9.55 11.39 21.24
CA ILE A 434 10.95 10.98 21.40
C ILE A 434 11.01 9.88 22.46
N GLU A 435 11.41 8.68 22.04
CA GLU A 435 11.47 7.50 22.89
C GLU A 435 12.87 6.91 22.97
N HIS A 436 13.16 6.25 24.09
CA HIS A 436 14.36 5.43 24.24
C HIS A 436 14.00 3.96 24.04
N ILE A 437 14.86 3.20 23.36
CA ILE A 437 14.63 1.80 22.98
C ILE A 437 14.29 0.84 24.14
N THR A 438 14.60 1.22 25.39
CA THR A 438 14.19 0.48 26.61
C THR A 438 12.68 0.51 26.86
N ARG A 439 11.96 1.57 26.44
CA ARG A 439 10.49 1.65 26.59
C ARG A 439 9.76 0.75 25.59
N GLY A 440 10.38 0.52 24.44
CA GLY A 440 9.82 -0.21 23.31
C GLY A 440 9.03 0.71 22.38
N ILE A 441 9.56 0.96 21.18
CA ILE A 441 8.95 1.91 20.23
C ILE A 441 7.89 1.21 19.39
N GLU A 442 6.67 1.76 19.33
CA GLU A 442 5.59 1.22 18.50
C GLU A 442 5.71 1.67 17.03
N PHE A 443 5.73 0.73 16.09
CA PHE A 443 5.72 0.99 14.65
C PHE A 443 5.01 -0.14 13.89
N LEU A 444 3.97 0.18 13.09
CA LEU A 444 3.18 -0.77 12.28
C LEU A 444 2.67 -2.01 13.07
N ASP A 445 2.07 -1.80 14.25
CA ASP A 445 1.66 -2.87 15.22
C ASP A 445 2.80 -3.72 15.83
N HIS A 446 4.06 -3.40 15.51
CA HIS A 446 5.24 -4.03 16.11
C HIS A 446 5.84 -3.11 17.19
N VAL A 447 6.56 -3.70 18.15
CA VAL A 447 7.28 -3.03 19.23
C VAL A 447 8.77 -3.35 19.09
N ILE A 448 9.56 -2.31 18.87
CA ILE A 448 11.01 -2.38 18.64
C ILE A 448 11.71 -2.21 19.99
N THR A 449 12.50 -3.20 20.40
CA THR A 449 13.17 -3.25 21.72
C THR A 449 14.61 -3.74 21.61
N ARG A 450 15.46 -3.39 22.58
CA ARG A 450 16.82 -3.92 22.68
C ARG A 450 16.82 -5.10 23.65
N ARG A 451 17.15 -6.31 23.17
CA ARG A 451 17.31 -7.50 24.00
C ARG A 451 18.79 -7.70 24.32
N VAL A 452 19.13 -7.76 25.61
CA VAL A 452 20.45 -8.19 26.06
C VAL A 452 20.52 -9.72 25.97
N ILE A 453 21.62 -10.22 25.42
CA ILE A 453 21.95 -11.65 25.36
C ILE A 453 23.36 -11.87 25.89
N TYR A 454 23.61 -13.06 26.45
CA TYR A 454 24.88 -13.43 27.05
C TYR A 454 25.54 -14.57 26.26
N PRO A 455 26.05 -14.30 25.04
CA PRO A 455 26.70 -15.32 24.21
C PRO A 455 27.99 -15.81 24.88
N THR A 456 28.22 -17.12 24.82
CA THR A 456 29.51 -17.72 25.15
C THR A 456 30.42 -17.67 23.93
N LEU A 457 31.31 -16.68 23.90
CA LEU A 457 32.38 -16.59 22.91
C LEU A 457 33.40 -17.69 23.15
N ARG A 458 33.90 -18.31 22.08
CA ARG A 458 34.97 -19.31 22.12
C ARG A 458 36.02 -18.92 21.11
N TYR A 459 37.25 -18.72 21.56
CA TYR A 459 38.37 -18.38 20.69
C TYR A 459 39.62 -19.16 21.11
N THR A 460 40.48 -19.45 20.13
CA THR A 460 41.79 -20.05 20.36
C THR A 460 42.77 -18.97 20.81
N ALA A 461 43.25 -19.06 22.04
CA ALA A 461 44.32 -18.19 22.52
C ALA A 461 45.66 -18.50 21.85
N SER A 462 46.60 -17.55 21.92
CA SER A 462 47.99 -17.69 21.46
C SER A 462 48.72 -18.79 22.24
N GLY A 463 48.59 -20.04 21.76
CA GLY A 463 48.98 -21.26 22.49
C GLY A 463 48.02 -22.45 22.29
N GLY A 464 46.95 -22.31 21.50
CA GLY A 464 46.07 -23.43 21.11
C GLY A 464 44.94 -23.76 22.10
N ASN A 465 44.98 -23.20 23.31
CA ASN A 465 43.91 -23.36 24.30
C ASN A 465 42.62 -22.65 23.86
N ILE A 466 41.50 -23.36 23.90
CA ILE A 466 40.17 -22.80 23.63
C ILE A 466 39.69 -22.08 24.89
N VAL A 467 39.71 -20.76 24.88
CA VAL A 467 39.15 -19.93 25.95
C VAL A 467 37.67 -19.70 25.68
N SER A 468 36.83 -19.93 26.68
CA SER A 468 35.39 -19.66 26.62
C SER A 468 35.02 -18.51 27.56
N GLU A 469 34.57 -17.40 27.00
CA GLU A 469 34.25 -16.17 27.73
C GLU A 469 32.75 -15.85 27.58
N LYS A 470 32.12 -15.33 28.65
CA LYS A 470 30.73 -14.86 28.59
C LYS A 470 30.70 -13.39 28.17
N GLY A 471 30.48 -13.16 26.88
CA GLY A 471 30.25 -11.81 26.36
C GLY A 471 28.87 -11.29 26.76
N VAL A 472 28.70 -9.96 26.73
CA VAL A 472 27.39 -9.30 26.76
C VAL A 472 27.12 -8.72 25.38
N GLY A 473 26.21 -9.35 24.64
CA GLY A 473 25.75 -8.90 23.33
C GLY A 473 24.40 -8.20 23.43
N THR A 474 24.09 -7.34 22.46
CA THR A 474 22.73 -6.78 22.35
C THR A 474 22.19 -6.95 20.95
N LEU A 475 20.91 -7.31 20.86
CA LEU A 475 20.22 -7.61 19.62
C LEU A 475 18.90 -6.85 19.55
N LEU A 476 18.56 -6.36 18.35
CA LEU A 476 17.28 -5.71 18.09
C LEU A 476 16.17 -6.77 18.05
N SER A 477 15.23 -6.71 18.99
CA SER A 477 14.06 -7.58 19.02
C SER A 477 12.83 -6.82 18.57
N VAL A 478 12.17 -7.33 17.53
CA VAL A 478 10.92 -6.79 17.00
C VAL A 478 9.82 -7.76 17.35
N THR A 479 8.93 -7.34 18.24
CA THR A 479 7.83 -8.16 18.77
C THR A 479 6.48 -7.55 18.41
N ALA A 480 5.38 -8.26 18.61
CA ALA A 480 4.03 -7.68 18.49
C ALA A 480 3.34 -7.58 19.86
N SER A 481 2.60 -6.49 20.09
CA SER A 481 1.96 -6.22 21.39
C SER A 481 0.69 -7.04 21.60
N LEU A 482 0.72 -7.97 22.56
CA LEU A 482 -0.47 -8.76 22.93
C LEU A 482 -1.62 -7.88 23.46
N GLN A 483 -1.30 -6.82 24.20
CA GLN A 483 -2.31 -5.89 24.72
C GLN A 483 -3.00 -5.12 23.59
N ARG A 484 -2.26 -4.72 22.54
CA ARG A 484 -2.83 -4.07 21.34
C ARG A 484 -3.69 -5.06 20.55
N CYS A 485 -3.22 -6.30 20.38
CA CYS A 485 -4.01 -7.40 19.80
C CYS A 485 -5.34 -7.64 20.54
N ILE A 486 -5.34 -7.62 21.89
CA ILE A 486 -6.57 -7.72 22.71
C ILE A 486 -7.50 -6.51 22.48
N ARG A 487 -6.95 -5.28 22.47
CA ARG A 487 -7.71 -4.06 22.16
C ARG A 487 -8.38 -4.14 20.77
N HIS A 488 -7.70 -4.67 19.76
CA HIS A 488 -8.24 -4.84 18.41
C HIS A 488 -9.36 -5.89 18.40
N PHE A 489 -9.18 -7.07 19.02
CA PHE A 489 -10.27 -8.05 19.14
C PHE A 489 -11.49 -7.54 19.95
N ARG A 490 -11.28 -6.61 20.89
CA ARG A 490 -12.37 -5.90 21.59
C ARG A 490 -13.10 -4.93 20.67
N LYS A 491 -12.40 -4.17 19.82
CA LYS A 491 -12.97 -3.30 18.77
C LYS A 491 -13.82 -4.10 17.77
N LEU A 492 -13.43 -5.35 17.49
CA LEU A 492 -14.14 -6.31 16.64
C LEU A 492 -15.29 -7.06 17.35
N GLU A 493 -15.60 -6.74 18.61
CA GLU A 493 -16.63 -7.42 19.44
C GLU A 493 -16.41 -8.96 19.61
N LEU A 494 -15.17 -9.44 19.42
CA LEU A 494 -14.79 -10.86 19.53
C LEU A 494 -14.20 -11.24 20.90
N VAL A 495 -13.83 -10.27 21.74
CA VAL A 495 -13.28 -10.46 23.09
C VAL A 495 -13.92 -9.50 24.09
N LYS A 496 -14.13 -9.98 25.32
CA LYS A 496 -14.53 -9.18 26.49
C LYS A 496 -13.44 -9.23 27.56
N GLY A 497 -13.11 -8.07 28.13
CA GLY A 497 -12.08 -7.94 29.19
C GLY A 497 -10.67 -7.72 28.65
N ASP A 498 -9.89 -6.91 29.36
CA ASP A 498 -8.54 -6.51 28.94
C ASP A 498 -7.43 -7.34 29.63
N ARG A 499 -7.63 -7.74 30.90
CA ARG A 499 -6.69 -8.59 31.66
C ARG A 499 -6.94 -10.08 31.39
N ASP A 500 -8.20 -10.50 31.50
CA ASP A 500 -8.67 -11.85 31.20
C ASP A 500 -9.55 -11.81 29.93
N PRO A 501 -8.97 -11.98 28.73
CA PRO A 501 -9.71 -11.87 27.48
C PRO A 501 -10.61 -13.08 27.25
N GLU A 502 -11.91 -12.93 27.54
CA GLU A 502 -12.92 -13.96 27.28
C GLU A 502 -13.43 -13.86 25.83
N PRO A 503 -13.30 -14.92 24.99
CA PRO A 503 -13.80 -14.88 23.61
C PRO A 503 -15.34 -14.84 23.55
N LEU A 504 -15.90 -13.94 22.75
CA LEU A 504 -17.33 -13.80 22.49
C LEU A 504 -17.76 -14.59 21.24
N PRO A 505 -19.02 -15.03 21.09
CA PRO A 505 -19.48 -15.71 19.88
C PRO A 505 -19.47 -14.78 18.67
N CYS A 506 -18.98 -15.28 17.52
CA CYS A 506 -18.93 -14.56 16.23
C CYS A 506 -20.34 -14.40 15.62
N SER A 507 -21.16 -13.60 16.29
CA SER A 507 -22.59 -13.43 16.01
C SER A 507 -22.92 -13.01 14.56
N PRO A 508 -22.10 -12.22 13.85
CA PRO A 508 -22.34 -11.91 12.43
C PRO A 508 -22.41 -13.14 11.51
N MET A 509 -21.77 -14.26 11.87
CA MET A 509 -21.73 -15.50 11.08
C MET A 509 -22.73 -16.57 11.52
N LEU A 510 -23.64 -16.29 12.47
CA LEU A 510 -24.55 -17.29 13.07
C LEU A 510 -25.34 -18.14 12.05
N TYR A 511 -25.72 -17.53 10.93
CA TYR A 511 -26.51 -18.18 9.88
C TYR A 511 -25.68 -18.83 8.78
N SER A 512 -24.36 -18.61 8.74
CA SER A 512 -23.44 -19.22 7.78
C SER A 512 -23.21 -20.71 8.07
N GLY A 513 -22.92 -21.50 7.03
CA GLY A 513 -22.58 -22.92 7.16
C GLY A 513 -21.20 -23.15 7.80
N GLN A 514 -20.97 -24.33 8.38
CA GLN A 514 -19.74 -24.67 9.11
C GLN A 514 -18.48 -24.56 8.22
N ALA A 515 -18.48 -25.16 7.03
CA ALA A 515 -17.35 -25.09 6.09
C ALA A 515 -17.02 -23.63 5.71
N HIS A 516 -18.02 -22.86 5.25
CA HIS A 516 -17.84 -21.44 4.92
C HIS A 516 -17.32 -20.61 6.10
N THR A 517 -17.83 -20.86 7.30
CA THR A 517 -17.42 -20.13 8.52
C THR A 517 -15.98 -20.47 8.91
N ASN A 518 -15.59 -21.75 8.87
CA ASN A 518 -14.22 -22.17 9.11
C ASN A 518 -13.27 -21.59 8.04
N SER A 519 -13.62 -21.68 6.75
CA SER A 519 -12.81 -21.15 5.64
C SER A 519 -12.56 -19.64 5.74
N GLN A 520 -13.60 -18.84 6.04
CA GLN A 520 -13.44 -17.40 6.28
C GLN A 520 -12.50 -17.14 7.47
N MET A 521 -12.67 -17.86 8.58
CA MET A 521 -11.80 -17.68 9.75
C MET A 521 -10.37 -18.21 9.54
N ASN A 522 -10.17 -19.24 8.72
CA ASN A 522 -8.85 -19.71 8.29
C ASN A 522 -8.14 -18.63 7.49
N LYS A 523 -8.80 -18.01 6.51
CA LYS A 523 -8.20 -16.91 5.73
C LYS A 523 -7.79 -15.74 6.63
N PHE A 524 -8.61 -15.38 7.63
CA PHE A 524 -8.23 -14.41 8.66
C PHE A 524 -6.98 -14.87 9.43
N LEU A 525 -6.95 -16.10 9.96
CA LEU A 525 -5.81 -16.61 10.71
C LEU A 525 -4.51 -16.72 9.89
N GLU A 526 -4.59 -17.08 8.60
CA GLU A 526 -3.48 -17.02 7.66
C GLU A 526 -2.94 -15.59 7.53
N THR A 527 -3.81 -14.62 7.23
CA THR A 527 -3.38 -13.20 7.11
C THR A 527 -2.80 -12.65 8.41
N MET A 528 -3.28 -13.10 9.58
CA MET A 528 -2.70 -12.78 10.89
C MET A 528 -1.34 -13.44 11.11
N ALA A 529 -1.16 -14.67 10.65
CA ALA A 529 0.12 -15.36 10.70
C ALA A 529 1.16 -14.73 9.77
N ASP A 530 0.75 -14.28 8.59
CA ASP A 530 1.60 -13.58 7.63
C ASP A 530 1.92 -12.15 8.08
N TRP A 531 0.94 -11.41 8.61
CA TRP A 531 1.16 -10.06 9.14
C TRP A 531 2.33 -10.03 10.15
N TYR A 532 2.31 -10.96 11.11
CA TYR A 532 3.36 -11.09 12.13
C TYR A 532 4.53 -12.01 11.76
N ARG A 533 4.81 -12.21 10.45
CA ARG A 533 5.90 -13.08 9.97
C ARG A 533 7.27 -12.78 10.59
N TYR A 534 7.59 -11.50 10.81
CA TYR A 534 8.88 -11.01 11.30
C TYR A 534 8.89 -10.62 12.78
N ALA A 535 7.84 -10.98 13.53
CA ALA A 535 7.74 -10.75 14.96
C ALA A 535 8.36 -11.92 15.75
N ASP A 536 9.33 -11.66 16.63
CA ASP A 536 10.03 -12.71 17.39
C ASP A 536 9.07 -13.54 18.27
N ASN A 537 7.95 -12.94 18.68
CA ASN A 537 6.88 -13.59 19.44
C ASN A 537 5.69 -14.10 18.60
N ARG A 538 5.85 -14.25 17.26
CA ARG A 538 4.81 -14.71 16.29
C ARG A 538 3.96 -15.86 16.83
N LYS A 539 4.60 -16.92 17.33
CA LYS A 539 3.91 -18.10 17.90
C LYS A 539 2.92 -17.72 19.01
N LYS A 540 3.33 -16.88 19.96
CA LYS A 540 2.47 -16.42 21.09
C LYS A 540 1.26 -15.63 20.60
N ILE A 541 1.46 -14.72 19.66
CA ILE A 541 0.41 -13.82 19.15
C ILE A 541 -0.57 -14.56 18.23
N VAL A 542 -0.08 -15.31 17.25
CA VAL A 542 -0.92 -16.12 16.35
C VAL A 542 -1.66 -17.22 17.13
N GLY A 543 -1.01 -17.82 18.14
CA GLY A 543 -1.64 -18.81 19.03
C GLY A 543 -2.77 -18.21 19.87
N PHE A 544 -2.63 -16.96 20.30
CA PHE A 544 -3.71 -16.20 20.94
C PHE A 544 -4.86 -15.89 19.96
N CYS A 545 -4.56 -15.41 18.75
CA CYS A 545 -5.56 -15.17 17.71
C CYS A 545 -6.37 -16.44 17.42
N ALA A 546 -5.68 -17.57 17.20
CA ALA A 546 -6.30 -18.87 16.98
C ALA A 546 -7.12 -19.35 18.18
N TYR A 547 -6.70 -19.07 19.43
CA TYR A 547 -7.49 -19.35 20.62
C TYR A 547 -8.80 -18.55 20.68
N VAL A 548 -8.74 -17.24 20.39
CA VAL A 548 -9.92 -16.36 20.35
C VAL A 548 -10.89 -16.83 19.28
N ILE A 549 -10.43 -16.97 18.04
CA ILE A 549 -11.26 -17.35 16.88
C ILE A 549 -11.89 -18.73 17.09
N ARG A 550 -11.12 -19.76 17.45
CA ARG A 550 -11.64 -21.12 17.69
C ARG A 550 -12.66 -21.16 18.83
N SER A 551 -12.42 -20.43 19.92
CA SER A 551 -13.37 -20.32 21.04
C SER A 551 -14.63 -19.54 20.67
N SER A 552 -14.49 -18.50 19.84
CA SER A 552 -15.59 -17.70 19.29
C SER A 552 -16.49 -18.55 18.40
N LEU A 553 -15.90 -19.33 17.48
CA LEU A 553 -16.62 -20.29 16.65
C LEU A 553 -17.25 -21.42 17.46
N ALA A 554 -16.57 -21.96 18.46
CA ALA A 554 -17.16 -22.98 19.34
C ALA A 554 -18.37 -22.43 20.13
N LYS A 555 -18.37 -21.15 20.54
CA LYS A 555 -19.55 -20.50 21.12
C LYS A 555 -20.64 -20.23 20.08
N LEU A 556 -20.27 -19.86 18.85
CA LEU A 556 -21.20 -19.65 17.73
C LEU A 556 -21.95 -20.94 17.38
N TYR A 557 -21.22 -22.03 17.19
CA TYR A 557 -21.78 -23.35 16.89
C TYR A 557 -22.56 -23.92 18.07
N ALA A 558 -22.18 -23.63 19.32
CA ALA A 558 -23.00 -23.97 20.47
C ALA A 558 -24.40 -23.32 20.38
N ALA A 559 -24.46 -22.03 20.06
CA ALA A 559 -25.74 -21.33 19.86
C ALA A 559 -26.52 -21.85 18.64
N ARG A 560 -25.86 -22.02 17.48
CA ARG A 560 -26.50 -22.48 16.23
C ARG A 560 -27.10 -23.87 16.38
N TYR A 561 -26.31 -24.86 16.81
CA TYR A 561 -26.71 -26.26 16.89
C TYR A 561 -27.39 -26.62 18.23
N ARG A 562 -27.80 -25.62 19.03
CA ARG A 562 -28.47 -25.77 20.35
C ARG A 562 -27.68 -26.64 21.35
N LEU A 563 -26.34 -26.59 21.31
CA LEU A 563 -25.46 -27.34 22.21
C LEU A 563 -25.17 -26.52 23.47
N LYS A 564 -25.32 -27.13 24.65
CA LYS A 564 -25.25 -26.46 25.95
C LYS A 564 -23.90 -25.78 26.28
N SER A 565 -22.79 -26.14 25.63
CA SER A 565 -21.47 -25.57 25.94
C SER A 565 -20.44 -25.75 24.81
N ARG A 566 -19.41 -24.89 24.77
CA ARG A 566 -18.24 -25.03 23.87
C ARG A 566 -17.51 -26.37 24.02
N ALA A 567 -17.52 -26.96 25.22
CA ALA A 567 -16.92 -28.26 25.46
C ALA A 567 -17.68 -29.39 24.76
N LYS A 568 -19.03 -29.33 24.71
CA LYS A 568 -19.84 -30.28 23.95
C LYS A 568 -19.60 -30.14 22.44
N VAL A 569 -19.35 -28.92 21.95
CA VAL A 569 -18.93 -28.69 20.55
C VAL A 569 -17.61 -29.39 20.26
N TYR A 570 -16.55 -29.15 21.06
CA TYR A 570 -15.24 -29.79 20.84
C TYR A 570 -15.28 -31.33 20.95
N LYS A 571 -16.18 -31.91 21.76
CA LYS A 571 -16.37 -33.37 21.84
C LYS A 571 -16.93 -33.97 20.54
N ILE A 572 -17.73 -33.21 19.78
CA ILE A 572 -18.36 -33.67 18.53
C ILE A 572 -17.52 -33.26 17.32
N ALA A 573 -17.23 -31.96 17.20
CA ALA A 573 -16.57 -31.33 16.05
C ALA A 573 -15.03 -31.55 16.00
N SER A 574 -14.46 -32.27 16.97
CA SER A 574 -13.03 -32.22 17.33
C SER A 574 -12.60 -30.86 17.91
N ARG A 575 -11.40 -30.81 18.50
CA ARG A 575 -10.76 -29.58 18.99
C ARG A 575 -10.65 -28.50 17.90
N ASP A 576 -10.50 -28.95 16.66
CA ASP A 576 -10.17 -28.11 15.51
C ASP A 576 -11.42 -27.77 14.67
N LEU A 577 -12.61 -28.16 15.13
CA LEU A 577 -13.92 -27.89 14.51
C LEU A 577 -14.09 -28.43 13.07
N SER A 578 -13.31 -29.44 12.68
CA SER A 578 -13.32 -30.08 11.36
C SER A 578 -14.41 -31.13 11.15
N ARG A 579 -14.95 -31.75 12.22
CA ARG A 579 -16.02 -32.75 12.06
C ARG A 579 -17.39 -32.05 11.95
N PRO A 580 -18.29 -32.54 11.07
CA PRO A 580 -19.60 -31.93 10.87
C PRO A 580 -20.47 -31.97 12.14
N LEU A 581 -21.11 -30.85 12.44
CA LEU A 581 -22.12 -30.74 13.49
C LEU A 581 -23.51 -30.99 12.91
N ARG A 582 -24.30 -31.85 13.58
CA ARG A 582 -25.68 -32.18 13.18
C ARG A 582 -26.68 -31.21 13.82
N GLU A 583 -27.63 -30.69 13.04
CA GLU A 583 -28.79 -30.00 13.58
C GLU A 583 -29.79 -31.04 14.12
N SER A 584 -30.22 -30.90 15.38
CA SER A 584 -31.02 -31.92 16.09
C SER A 584 -32.47 -32.07 15.59
N THR A 585 -32.84 -31.42 14.49
CA THR A 585 -34.25 -31.21 14.07
C THR A 585 -34.43 -31.33 12.56
N ARG A 586 -34.06 -32.47 11.98
CA ARG A 586 -34.66 -33.14 10.80
C ARG A 586 -33.74 -34.28 10.34
N ASN A 587 -34.30 -35.49 10.21
CA ASN A 587 -33.60 -36.65 9.65
C ASN A 587 -33.85 -36.82 8.13
N ASP A 588 -34.54 -35.85 7.50
CA ASP A 588 -35.09 -35.98 6.14
C ASP A 588 -34.20 -35.36 5.05
N ALA A 589 -33.02 -34.83 5.42
CA ALA A 589 -32.03 -34.32 4.49
C ALA A 589 -30.88 -35.32 4.32
N PRO A 590 -30.34 -35.54 3.10
CA PRO A 590 -29.19 -36.41 2.89
C PRO A 590 -28.03 -35.99 3.80
N GLU A 591 -27.27 -36.96 4.34
CA GLU A 591 -26.22 -36.60 5.29
C GLU A 591 -25.21 -35.65 4.65
N TYR A 592 -24.61 -34.76 5.45
CA TYR A 592 -23.48 -33.95 5.00
C TYR A 592 -22.36 -34.82 4.40
N SER A 593 -22.21 -36.05 4.92
CA SER A 593 -21.38 -37.15 4.41
C SER A 593 -21.65 -37.49 2.94
N ASP A 594 -22.92 -37.53 2.55
CA ASP A 594 -23.35 -37.97 1.22
C ASP A 594 -23.35 -36.80 0.25
N LEU A 595 -23.72 -35.59 0.72
CA LEU A 595 -23.57 -34.35 -0.05
C LEU A 595 -22.08 -34.06 -0.37
N LEU A 596 -21.17 -34.32 0.57
CA LEU A 596 -19.72 -34.31 0.32
C LEU A 596 -19.32 -35.34 -0.75
N ARG A 597 -19.80 -36.58 -0.62
CA ARG A 597 -19.46 -37.68 -1.54
C ARG A 597 -20.00 -37.47 -2.96
N MET A 598 -21.10 -36.73 -3.08
CA MET A 598 -21.74 -36.30 -4.33
C MET A 598 -21.12 -35.00 -4.90
N GLY A 599 -20.13 -34.40 -4.23
CA GLY A 599 -19.48 -33.16 -4.66
C GLY A 599 -20.35 -31.90 -4.55
N LEU A 600 -21.46 -31.95 -3.83
CA LEU A 600 -22.45 -30.86 -3.70
C LEU A 600 -22.12 -29.88 -2.54
N VAL A 601 -21.14 -30.21 -1.70
CA VAL A 601 -20.82 -29.50 -0.45
C VAL A 601 -19.31 -29.50 -0.21
N ASP A 602 -18.78 -28.37 0.29
CA ASP A 602 -17.35 -28.22 0.59
C ASP A 602 -16.89 -29.07 1.80
N VAL A 603 -15.67 -29.60 1.70
CA VAL A 603 -14.96 -30.23 2.82
C VAL A 603 -14.82 -29.24 3.98
N ILE A 604 -15.19 -29.67 5.20
CA ILE A 604 -15.01 -28.84 6.39
C ILE A 604 -13.54 -28.84 6.77
N GLU A 605 -12.81 -27.84 6.29
CA GLU A 605 -11.48 -27.54 6.81
C GLU A 605 -11.55 -27.27 8.32
N GLY A 606 -10.59 -27.83 9.07
CA GLY A 606 -10.40 -27.47 10.47
C GLY A 606 -9.87 -26.04 10.62
N VAL A 607 -10.16 -25.43 11.77
CA VAL A 607 -9.59 -24.13 12.14
C VAL A 607 -8.09 -24.27 12.34
N GLN A 608 -7.31 -23.54 11.54
CA GLN A 608 -5.85 -23.60 11.56
C GLN A 608 -5.23 -23.19 12.91
N PHE A 609 -3.97 -23.55 13.11
CA PHE A 609 -3.18 -23.21 14.31
C PHE A 609 -3.80 -23.67 15.64
N ALA A 610 -4.41 -24.85 15.66
CA ALA A 610 -4.96 -25.47 16.88
C ALA A 610 -3.89 -25.87 17.92
N ARG A 611 -2.64 -26.06 17.47
CA ARG A 611 -1.45 -26.34 18.28
C ARG A 611 -0.34 -25.34 17.95
N MET A 612 0.45 -24.97 18.95
CA MET A 612 1.58 -24.02 18.81
C MET A 612 2.66 -24.49 17.82
N SER A 613 2.78 -25.80 17.61
CA SER A 613 3.72 -26.42 16.67
C SER A 613 3.36 -26.19 15.20
N LEU A 614 2.06 -26.02 14.88
CA LEU A 614 1.56 -25.75 13.53
C LEU A 614 1.78 -24.29 13.11
N ILE A 615 2.14 -23.40 14.05
CA ILE A 615 2.40 -22.00 13.75
C ILE A 615 3.86 -21.89 13.27
N PRO A 616 4.10 -21.33 12.06
CA PRO A 616 5.45 -21.11 11.57
C PRO A 616 6.28 -20.24 12.52
N SER A 617 7.60 -20.44 12.54
CA SER A 617 8.53 -19.61 13.31
C SER A 617 8.58 -18.16 12.80
N CYS A 618 9.17 -17.26 13.60
CA CYS A 618 9.59 -15.96 13.11
C CYS A 618 10.60 -16.16 11.96
N ASP A 619 10.49 -15.33 10.93
CA ASP A 619 11.43 -15.29 9.81
C ASP A 619 12.59 -14.35 10.14
N TYR A 620 13.78 -14.92 10.29
CA TYR A 620 15.02 -14.20 10.59
C TYR A 620 15.88 -13.93 9.34
N THR A 621 15.37 -14.17 8.12
CA THR A 621 16.16 -14.02 6.89
C THR A 621 16.70 -12.59 6.75
N PRO A 622 18.04 -12.41 6.63
CA PRO A 622 18.65 -11.09 6.53
C PRO A 622 18.06 -10.33 5.34
N PHE A 623 17.87 -9.03 5.52
CA PHE A 623 17.44 -8.14 4.46
C PHE A 623 18.68 -7.41 3.94
N PRO A 624 19.02 -7.52 2.63
CA PRO A 624 20.20 -6.86 2.08
C PRO A 624 20.19 -5.35 2.39
N ARG A 625 21.35 -4.76 2.70
CA ARG A 625 21.45 -3.33 3.01
C ARG A 625 20.97 -2.47 1.84
N ASN A 626 21.35 -2.85 0.62
CA ASN A 626 20.95 -2.23 -0.64
C ASN A 626 19.82 -3.03 -1.30
N TRP A 627 18.81 -3.48 -0.55
CA TRP A 627 17.70 -4.23 -1.12
C TRP A 627 16.85 -3.36 -2.06
N VAL A 628 16.61 -3.91 -3.25
CA VAL A 628 15.77 -3.35 -4.30
C VAL A 628 14.69 -4.40 -4.65
N PRO A 629 13.42 -4.02 -4.87
CA PRO A 629 12.38 -4.94 -5.34
C PRO A 629 12.77 -5.68 -6.62
N HIS A 630 12.38 -6.94 -6.75
CA HIS A 630 12.76 -7.80 -7.89
C HIS A 630 12.38 -7.22 -9.26
N HIS A 631 11.24 -6.51 -9.37
CA HIS A 631 10.83 -5.87 -10.61
C HIS A 631 11.69 -4.64 -10.98
N GLU A 632 12.15 -3.87 -9.99
CA GLU A 632 13.11 -2.78 -10.19
C GLU A 632 14.49 -3.35 -10.60
N LEU A 633 14.94 -4.45 -9.98
CA LEU A 633 16.18 -5.15 -10.36
C LEU A 633 16.14 -5.62 -11.83
N LEU A 634 15.07 -6.31 -12.23
CA LEU A 634 14.90 -6.81 -13.60
C LEU A 634 14.88 -5.65 -14.62
N LEU A 635 14.26 -4.50 -14.29
CA LEU A 635 14.31 -3.30 -15.12
C LEU A 635 15.73 -2.74 -15.24
N GLN A 636 16.49 -2.66 -14.13
CA GLN A 636 17.87 -2.17 -14.13
C GLN A 636 18.81 -3.10 -14.90
N GLU A 637 18.68 -4.42 -14.73
CA GLU A 637 19.41 -5.44 -15.49
C GLU A 637 19.10 -5.34 -16.98
N TYR A 638 17.83 -5.22 -17.35
CA TYR A 638 17.43 -5.03 -18.75
C TYR A 638 18.00 -3.75 -19.36
N ILE A 639 18.01 -2.63 -18.61
CA ILE A 639 18.60 -1.37 -19.07
C ILE A 639 20.12 -1.50 -19.25
N LYS A 640 20.82 -2.16 -18.32
CA LYS A 640 22.26 -2.47 -18.45
C LYS A 640 22.54 -3.34 -19.69
N LEU A 641 21.70 -4.33 -19.96
CA LEU A 641 21.76 -5.19 -21.15
C LEU A 641 21.36 -4.47 -22.45
N GLN A 642 20.91 -3.22 -22.41
CA GLN A 642 20.73 -2.37 -23.59
C GLN A 642 21.87 -1.36 -23.80
N ASP A 643 22.75 -1.14 -22.82
CA ASP A 643 23.87 -0.21 -22.98
C ASP A 643 25.08 -0.90 -23.65
N PRO A 644 25.45 -0.52 -24.90
CA PRO A 644 26.64 -1.08 -25.54
C PRO A 644 27.94 -0.74 -24.79
N LYS A 645 27.96 0.32 -23.96
CA LYS A 645 29.13 0.64 -23.12
C LYS A 645 29.35 -0.43 -22.06
N PHE A 646 28.28 -0.94 -21.43
CA PHE A 646 28.37 -2.00 -20.43
C PHE A 646 29.03 -3.26 -21.02
N PHE A 647 28.63 -3.69 -22.22
CA PHE A 647 29.30 -4.82 -22.89
C PHE A 647 30.74 -4.52 -23.28
N CYS A 648 31.04 -3.29 -23.73
CA CYS A 648 32.42 -2.89 -24.01
C CYS A 648 33.30 -2.88 -22.75
N GLU A 649 32.77 -2.48 -21.59
CA GLU A 649 33.49 -2.53 -20.31
C GLU A 649 33.59 -3.94 -19.76
N LEU A 650 32.53 -4.74 -19.81
CA LEU A 650 32.55 -6.17 -19.47
C LEU A 650 33.58 -6.93 -20.33
N HIS A 651 33.65 -6.63 -21.62
CA HIS A 651 34.63 -7.23 -22.52
C HIS A 651 36.06 -6.73 -22.26
N LYS A 652 36.23 -5.48 -21.76
CA LYS A 652 37.52 -4.97 -21.26
C LYS A 652 37.93 -5.63 -19.93
N THR A 653 37.00 -5.86 -19.00
CA THR A 653 37.31 -6.53 -17.73
C THR A 653 37.60 -8.01 -17.94
N ILE A 654 36.84 -8.72 -18.79
CA ILE A 654 37.16 -10.09 -19.23
C ILE A 654 38.57 -10.16 -19.84
N LYS A 655 38.94 -9.21 -20.70
CA LYS A 655 40.29 -9.11 -21.29
C LYS A 655 41.39 -8.78 -20.27
N ARG A 656 41.10 -7.96 -19.26
CA ARG A 656 42.06 -7.58 -18.19
C ARG A 656 42.24 -8.68 -17.14
N GLN A 657 41.18 -9.41 -16.82
CA GLN A 657 41.18 -10.50 -15.85
C GLN A 657 41.65 -11.84 -16.46
N GLU A 658 42.06 -11.85 -17.74
CA GLU A 658 42.52 -13.04 -18.47
C GLU A 658 41.63 -14.27 -18.25
N ILE A 659 40.31 -14.08 -18.33
CA ILE A 659 39.35 -15.20 -18.23
C ILE A 659 39.44 -16.02 -19.52
N SER A 660 40.39 -16.95 -19.56
CA SER A 660 40.50 -17.96 -20.61
C SER A 660 39.28 -18.88 -20.57
N SER A 661 38.90 -19.44 -21.73
CA SER A 661 38.06 -20.64 -21.67
C SER A 661 38.91 -21.81 -21.14
N PRO A 662 38.30 -22.85 -20.52
CA PRO A 662 39.04 -24.05 -20.12
C PRO A 662 39.83 -24.69 -21.27
N GLN A 663 39.38 -24.48 -22.51
CA GLN A 663 40.01 -25.00 -23.72
C GLN A 663 41.24 -24.18 -24.15
N ASP A 664 41.26 -22.88 -23.86
CA ASP A 664 42.43 -22.02 -23.99
C ASP A 664 43.46 -22.32 -22.90
N ASP A 665 43.03 -22.62 -21.67
CA ASP A 665 43.92 -23.04 -20.59
C ASP A 665 44.58 -24.38 -20.89
N VAL A 666 43.81 -25.38 -21.35
CA VAL A 666 44.37 -26.66 -21.81
C VAL A 666 45.32 -26.45 -22.99
N SER A 667 45.00 -25.54 -23.92
CA SER A 667 45.88 -25.22 -25.05
C SER A 667 47.19 -24.55 -24.60
N LYS A 668 47.14 -23.62 -23.64
CA LYS A 668 48.32 -23.04 -22.97
C LYS A 668 49.12 -24.12 -22.26
N MET A 669 48.49 -24.99 -21.45
CA MET A 669 49.16 -26.10 -20.75
C MET A 669 49.92 -27.00 -21.73
N VAL A 670 49.25 -27.46 -22.79
CA VAL A 670 49.84 -28.33 -23.82
C VAL A 670 50.99 -27.61 -24.55
N TRP A 671 50.84 -26.33 -24.88
CA TRP A 671 51.91 -25.54 -25.49
C TRP A 671 53.12 -25.41 -24.55
N TYR A 672 52.92 -25.06 -23.27
CA TYR A 672 53.98 -24.94 -22.28
C TYR A 672 54.70 -26.28 -22.04
N TYR A 673 53.98 -27.39 -21.89
CA TYR A 673 54.60 -28.72 -21.80
C TYR A 673 55.41 -29.07 -23.06
N LYS A 674 54.91 -28.72 -24.25
CA LYS A 674 55.59 -29.04 -25.51
C LYS A 674 56.83 -28.18 -25.79
N VAL A 675 56.87 -26.95 -25.28
CA VAL A 675 57.98 -26.00 -25.51
C VAL A 675 58.99 -25.98 -24.35
N HIS A 676 58.53 -26.15 -23.11
CA HIS A 676 59.34 -25.99 -21.89
C HIS A 676 59.42 -27.26 -21.03
N GLY A 677 58.72 -28.34 -21.37
CA GLY A 677 58.78 -29.64 -20.66
C GLY A 677 58.06 -29.69 -19.31
N VAL A 678 57.72 -28.53 -18.73
CA VAL A 678 57.05 -28.39 -17.43
C VAL A 678 55.99 -27.27 -17.53
N TYR A 679 54.87 -27.45 -16.85
CA TYR A 679 53.87 -26.40 -16.63
C TYR A 679 54.11 -25.69 -15.30
N ASP A 680 54.35 -24.38 -15.32
CA ASP A 680 54.56 -23.56 -14.12
C ASP A 680 53.27 -22.83 -13.72
N ASP A 681 52.64 -23.33 -12.67
CA ASP A 681 51.37 -22.82 -12.14
C ASP A 681 51.54 -21.54 -11.31
N ASN A 682 52.77 -21.18 -10.91
CA ASN A 682 53.01 -20.07 -9.97
C ASN A 682 52.79 -18.67 -10.57
N ARG A 683 52.84 -18.55 -11.91
CA ARG A 683 52.76 -17.24 -12.57
C ARG A 683 51.36 -16.63 -12.53
N SER A 684 50.31 -17.46 -12.46
CA SER A 684 48.91 -17.03 -12.27
C SER A 684 48.71 -16.43 -10.86
N LEU A 685 49.26 -17.09 -9.84
CA LEU A 685 49.23 -16.67 -8.43
C LEU A 685 50.02 -15.38 -8.16
N MET A 686 51.13 -15.16 -8.87
CA MET A 686 51.88 -13.90 -8.82
C MET A 686 51.09 -12.75 -9.46
N LYS A 687 50.54 -12.92 -10.68
CA LYS A 687 49.67 -11.92 -11.31
C LYS A 687 48.46 -11.56 -10.46
N ALA A 688 47.84 -12.55 -9.81
CA ALA A 688 46.71 -12.35 -8.89
C ALA A 688 47.11 -11.70 -7.55
N LYS A 689 48.40 -11.53 -7.25
CA LYS A 689 48.90 -10.68 -6.16
C LYS A 689 49.25 -9.28 -6.66
N GLU A 690 49.85 -9.17 -7.84
CA GLU A 690 50.16 -7.87 -8.48
C GLU A 690 48.89 -7.06 -8.76
N LEU A 691 47.84 -7.68 -9.32
CA LEU A 691 46.54 -7.02 -9.54
C LEU A 691 45.90 -6.51 -8.23
N ARG A 692 46.00 -7.27 -7.13
CA ARG A 692 45.51 -6.83 -5.81
C ARG A 692 46.33 -5.66 -5.24
N ASN A 693 47.63 -5.60 -5.53
CA ASN A 693 48.46 -4.47 -5.15
C ASN A 693 48.19 -3.23 -6.02
N GLU A 694 47.88 -3.39 -7.31
CA GLU A 694 47.49 -2.27 -8.19
C GLU A 694 46.13 -1.67 -7.84
N GLU A 695 45.15 -2.48 -7.39
CA GLU A 695 43.86 -1.98 -6.89
C GLU A 695 44.04 -1.15 -5.60
N VAL A 696 44.90 -1.59 -4.68
CA VAL A 696 45.26 -0.80 -3.47
C VAL A 696 45.99 0.50 -3.83
N VAL A 697 46.96 0.44 -4.74
CA VAL A 697 47.75 1.62 -5.15
C VAL A 697 46.93 2.63 -5.97
N ASN A 698 45.90 2.21 -6.70
CA ASN A 698 44.97 3.15 -7.34
C ASN A 698 43.94 3.74 -6.36
N GLY A 699 43.52 2.98 -5.33
CA GLY A 699 42.69 3.52 -4.24
C GLY A 699 43.37 4.67 -3.50
N ASP A 700 44.64 4.49 -3.11
CA ASP A 700 45.41 5.52 -2.40
C ASP A 700 45.78 6.73 -3.28
N LYS A 701 45.92 6.55 -4.60
CA LYS A 701 46.20 7.66 -5.53
C LYS A 701 45.02 8.59 -5.78
N GLN A 702 43.79 8.13 -5.56
CA GLN A 702 42.60 8.97 -5.72
C GLN A 702 42.26 9.81 -4.47
N LEU A 703 43.04 9.65 -3.39
CA LEU A 703 42.98 10.44 -2.15
C LEU A 703 44.06 11.53 -2.05
N LEU A 704 44.89 11.71 -3.08
CA LEU A 704 45.99 12.70 -3.12
C LEU A 704 45.92 13.69 -4.29
N LEU A 705 44.83 13.70 -5.05
CA LEU A 705 44.57 14.63 -6.15
C LEU A 705 43.11 15.11 -6.14
N ASP A 706 42.72 15.81 -5.08
CA ASP A 706 41.95 17.06 -5.14
C ASP A 706 41.82 17.68 -3.73
N THR A 707 42.74 18.63 -3.43
CA THR A 707 42.74 19.63 -2.34
C THR A 707 42.61 19.18 -0.88
#